data_AF-A0A835GHL6-F1
#
_entry.id   AF-A0A835GHL6-F1
#
_cell.length_a   1.000
_cell.length_b   1.000
_cell.length_c   1.000
_cell.angle_alpha   90.00
_cell.angle_beta   90.00
_cell.angle_gamma   90.00
#
_symmetry.space_group_name_H-M   'P 1'
#
loop_
_entity.id
_entity.type
_entity.pdbx_description
1 polymer ?
#
loop_
_entity_poly.entity_id
_entity_poly.type
_entity_poly.pdbx_seq_one_letter_code
_entity_poly.pdbx_strand_id
1 'polypeptide(L)'
;MNLDKQFSVHPENATVWRGQPTVLNCAIGSGPDATISWQKDGGPLPNSNRYHLLKNQLLITDVTDEDAGSYRCKATNSHANRTRFSHEGRLQVEEYPADLEPGILPVSDQRHIAVPAGGTLVMPCPVTGWPRPRLIWQFSQPGERTSELEETDEVLIRRNVDLQQEGVYTCSVEGNSDLFKTFNVVITEPVKITVPPVSKQTIRAGTVRFNCTAVGRPAPTITWYKDGKPLAVAGRIVVLPSTDGKRMELLIRSLTSEDAGVYQCFAQNPTSSASAWATLNVTGVSAAAPTGVQCWPAGARAVAVRWPKVNADVMAYTVQITTPGGTSLPGQPVIGIEEIISVAEPLTPYGFQVRAYIKSSSTNKNVASDMSESVMCQGQGVPIKLARQGDDILVSWKQFADQTPGVLQWILQYKAENSSDEHNVTLDKGVTNHTIKVPSEEPLQVRVLGTRMIPWLHQNLTLVPWTSTTIAIHAPDGGEVTAVPEDVEVTDVKAREFTVRWRCEESELSLETYTYMVCTRKVDGNEECMESRSKSIRIDKLSPSTEYEVRVQARIPARMAVGEFSKPIHIRTQAEGTKRFENLSYTMVNTSALRVSWNSLPDKYTIHYSNELTLPINQWPSVDTVGNTVVLTGLDLTKELYVMVTGYEPLGHSQILNIPELQYWFTPTGVQVTWRGQGPRIVRYSQNLTQSLDLWHTINVTTNSVHISGLEPDLTTYVMVVAPGPSARNQVVNILPRPPDQSSYYLSIGIGCGVVLICLLAAAAVCIWRRRKRSHSPV
;
A
#
# COMPACT_ATOMS: atom_id res chain seq x y z
N MET A 1 -24.83 -44.12 27.52
CA MET A 1 -23.40 -44.28 27.87
C MET A 1 -23.33 -44.75 29.31
N ASN A 2 -22.86 -45.97 29.53
CA ASN A 2 -22.85 -46.61 30.84
C ASN A 2 -21.82 -45.92 31.75
N LEU A 3 -22.23 -45.48 32.94
CA LEU A 3 -21.44 -44.66 33.86
C LEU A 3 -20.35 -45.45 34.63
N ASP A 4 -20.25 -46.76 34.40
CA ASP A 4 -19.36 -47.68 35.12
C ASP A 4 -17.93 -47.81 34.56
N LYS A 5 -17.50 -46.98 33.60
CA LYS A 5 -16.15 -47.09 33.01
C LYS A 5 -15.32 -45.81 33.15
N GLN A 6 -15.14 -45.30 34.37
CA GLN A 6 -14.17 -44.23 34.66
C GLN A 6 -12.86 -44.77 35.23
N PHE A 7 -12.90 -45.77 36.11
CA PHE A 7 -11.68 -46.49 36.52
C PHE A 7 -11.39 -47.60 35.50
N SER A 8 -10.14 -47.68 35.06
CA SER A 8 -9.64 -48.78 34.22
C SER A 8 -9.03 -49.90 35.06
N VAL A 9 -8.50 -49.58 36.25
CA VAL A 9 -7.94 -50.54 37.20
C VAL A 9 -8.47 -50.23 38.58
N HIS A 10 -8.94 -51.27 39.26
CA HIS A 10 -9.42 -51.21 40.63
C HIS A 10 -8.45 -51.92 41.57
N PRO A 11 -8.41 -51.53 42.86
CA PRO A 11 -7.70 -52.30 43.87
C PRO A 11 -8.29 -53.71 43.95
N GLU A 12 -7.43 -54.72 43.90
CA GLU A 12 -7.81 -56.12 44.04
C GLU A 12 -7.54 -56.62 45.47
N ASN A 13 -8.14 -57.75 45.82
CA ASN A 13 -7.81 -58.41 47.08
C ASN A 13 -6.38 -58.93 47.02
N ALA A 14 -5.61 -58.71 48.07
CA ALA A 14 -4.23 -59.13 48.16
C ALA A 14 -3.93 -59.74 49.52
N THR A 15 -3.09 -60.77 49.54
CA THR A 15 -2.51 -61.34 50.76
C THR A 15 -1.02 -61.05 50.74
N VAL A 16 -0.50 -60.53 51.84
CA VAL A 16 0.91 -60.17 51.98
C VAL A 16 1.45 -60.71 53.29
N TRP A 17 2.71 -61.13 53.26
CA TRP A 17 3.42 -61.60 54.45
C TRP A 17 3.87 -60.42 55.31
N ARG A 18 3.77 -60.56 56.64
CA ARG A 18 4.23 -59.56 57.60
C ARG A 18 5.68 -59.17 57.34
N GLY A 19 5.96 -57.87 57.34
CA GLY A 19 7.28 -57.27 57.09
C GLY A 19 7.68 -57.14 55.62
N GLN A 20 6.91 -57.72 54.69
CA GLN A 20 7.18 -57.61 53.24
C GLN A 20 6.44 -56.41 52.64
N PRO A 21 6.97 -55.82 51.55
CA PRO A 21 6.30 -54.74 50.86
C PRO A 21 5.10 -55.24 50.02
N THR A 22 4.11 -54.38 49.81
CA THR A 22 2.98 -54.64 48.90
C THR A 22 2.60 -53.40 48.09
N VAL A 23 2.01 -53.64 46.92
CA VAL A 23 1.53 -52.59 46.02
C VAL A 23 0.06 -52.79 45.69
N LEU A 24 -0.75 -51.76 45.92
CA LEU A 24 -2.15 -51.73 45.49
C LEU A 24 -2.30 -50.82 44.27
N ASN A 25 -2.96 -51.32 43.23
CA ASN A 25 -3.08 -50.63 41.94
C ASN A 25 -4.43 -49.92 41.80
N CYS A 26 -4.43 -48.73 41.20
CA CYS A 26 -5.65 -48.02 40.81
C CYS A 26 -5.38 -47.07 39.64
N ALA A 27 -6.18 -47.17 38.57
CA ALA A 27 -6.03 -46.32 37.39
C ALA A 27 -7.38 -45.86 36.81
N ILE A 28 -7.36 -44.72 36.13
CA ILE A 28 -8.53 -44.08 35.49
C ILE A 28 -8.42 -44.25 33.98
N GLY A 29 -9.48 -44.74 33.33
CA GLY A 29 -9.48 -45.17 31.92
C GLY A 29 -9.60 -44.05 30.90
N SER A 30 -10.37 -42.99 31.16
CA SER A 30 -10.42 -41.80 30.30
C SER A 30 -10.90 -40.55 31.05
N GLY A 31 -10.12 -39.47 31.02
CA GLY A 31 -10.48 -38.15 31.58
C GLY A 31 -9.27 -37.35 32.11
N PRO A 32 -9.23 -36.00 31.93
CA PRO A 32 -8.04 -35.17 32.17
C PRO A 32 -7.77 -34.91 33.66
N ASP A 33 -6.49 -34.70 34.01
CA ASP A 33 -5.93 -34.13 35.26
C ASP A 33 -6.65 -34.47 36.58
N ALA A 34 -7.08 -35.73 36.72
CA ALA A 34 -7.63 -36.23 37.97
C ALA A 34 -6.50 -36.67 38.90
N THR A 35 -6.52 -36.20 40.14
CA THR A 35 -5.59 -36.64 41.18
C THR A 35 -6.16 -37.85 41.92
N ILE A 36 -5.32 -38.87 42.13
CA ILE A 36 -5.69 -40.09 42.85
C ILE A 36 -5.23 -39.95 44.30
N SER A 37 -6.13 -40.26 45.23
CA SER A 37 -5.86 -40.39 46.66
C SER A 37 -6.39 -41.74 47.15
N TRP A 38 -5.98 -42.21 48.33
CA TRP A 38 -6.37 -43.51 48.87
C TRP A 38 -7.07 -43.40 50.21
N GLN A 39 -7.93 -44.38 50.49
CA GLN A 39 -8.74 -44.48 51.69
C GLN A 39 -8.65 -45.91 52.23
N LYS A 40 -8.43 -46.05 53.54
CA LYS A 40 -8.41 -47.34 54.27
C LYS A 40 -9.64 -47.39 55.17
N ASP A 41 -10.44 -48.45 55.08
CA ASP A 41 -11.62 -48.69 55.91
C ASP A 41 -12.61 -47.50 55.96
N GLY A 42 -12.74 -46.77 54.84
CA GLY A 42 -13.58 -45.57 54.77
C GLY A 42 -13.00 -44.32 55.43
N GLY A 43 -11.74 -44.33 55.89
CA GLY A 43 -11.00 -43.19 56.43
C GLY A 43 -9.70 -42.86 55.66
N PRO A 44 -9.05 -41.72 55.94
CA PRO A 44 -7.75 -41.40 55.36
C PRO A 44 -6.71 -42.47 55.70
N LEU A 45 -5.65 -42.59 54.88
CA LEU A 45 -4.53 -43.47 55.20
C LEU A 45 -3.89 -43.07 56.55
N PRO A 46 -3.36 -44.06 57.31
CA PRO A 46 -2.59 -43.78 58.52
C PRO A 46 -1.41 -42.84 58.24
N ASN A 47 -1.12 -41.93 59.18
CA ASN A 47 0.03 -41.04 59.06
C ASN A 47 1.32 -41.80 59.39
N SER A 48 1.94 -42.41 58.38
CA SER A 48 3.16 -43.20 58.52
C SER A 48 4.03 -43.04 57.27
N ASN A 49 5.35 -43.03 57.47
CA ASN A 49 6.32 -42.97 56.38
C ASN A 49 6.41 -44.28 55.57
N ARG A 50 5.74 -45.35 56.00
CA ARG A 50 5.66 -46.64 55.29
C ARG A 50 4.72 -46.61 54.08
N TYR A 51 3.80 -45.64 54.04
CA TYR A 51 2.81 -45.49 52.96
C TYR A 51 3.31 -44.48 51.94
N HIS A 52 3.60 -44.94 50.73
CA HIS A 52 4.06 -44.10 49.63
C HIS A 52 3.02 -44.04 48.51
N LEU A 53 2.50 -42.84 48.28
CA LEU A 53 1.57 -42.57 47.19
C LEU A 53 2.34 -42.34 45.89
N LEU A 54 2.20 -43.28 44.96
CA LEU A 54 2.70 -43.19 43.60
C LEU A 54 1.54 -42.84 42.65
N LYS A 55 1.85 -42.45 41.41
CA LYS A 55 0.86 -41.91 40.43
C LYS A 55 -0.47 -42.68 40.39
N ASN A 56 -0.40 -44.01 40.27
CA ASN A 56 -1.54 -44.93 40.16
C ASN A 56 -1.43 -46.11 41.16
N GLN A 57 -0.56 -46.02 42.16
CA GLN A 57 -0.23 -47.13 43.05
C GLN A 57 -0.05 -46.64 44.48
N LEU A 58 -0.46 -47.45 45.46
CA LEU A 58 -0.11 -47.29 46.85
C LEU A 58 0.92 -48.35 47.21
N LEU A 59 2.13 -47.94 47.57
CA LEU A 59 3.18 -48.83 48.07
C LEU A 59 3.19 -48.78 49.60
N ILE A 60 3.18 -49.94 50.24
CA ILE A 60 3.40 -50.11 51.67
C ILE A 60 4.67 -50.93 51.83
N THR A 61 5.73 -50.39 52.44
CA THR A 61 7.08 -51.01 52.45
C THR A 61 7.29 -52.05 53.53
N ASP A 62 6.70 -51.87 54.71
CA ASP A 62 6.87 -52.77 55.86
C ASP A 62 5.49 -53.11 56.43
N VAL A 63 4.86 -54.16 55.91
CA VAL A 63 3.45 -54.47 56.22
C VAL A 63 3.31 -55.07 57.63
N THR A 64 2.38 -54.53 58.39
CA THR A 64 2.03 -54.94 59.76
C THR A 64 0.57 -55.38 59.84
N ASP A 65 0.18 -56.06 60.92
CA ASP A 65 -1.22 -56.51 61.10
C ASP A 65 -2.23 -55.35 61.11
N GLU A 66 -1.79 -54.13 61.44
CA GLU A 66 -2.62 -52.91 61.41
C GLU A 66 -2.98 -52.46 59.99
N ASP A 67 -2.18 -52.86 59.00
CA ASP A 67 -2.39 -52.49 57.60
C ASP A 67 -3.48 -53.34 56.94
N ALA A 68 -3.92 -54.43 57.57
CA ALA A 68 -5.07 -55.23 57.11
C ALA A 68 -6.35 -54.37 57.07
N GLY A 69 -7.17 -54.54 56.03
CA GLY A 69 -8.38 -53.75 55.84
C GLY A 69 -8.84 -53.62 54.39
N SER A 70 -9.89 -52.83 54.16
CA SER A 70 -10.42 -52.54 52.82
C SER A 70 -9.85 -51.23 52.29
N TYR A 71 -9.26 -51.26 51.10
CA TYR A 71 -8.65 -50.12 50.44
C TYR A 71 -9.43 -49.73 49.18
N ARG A 72 -9.62 -48.42 49.00
CA ARG A 72 -10.16 -47.85 47.76
C ARG A 72 -9.47 -46.56 47.40
N CYS A 73 -9.41 -46.27 46.10
CA CYS A 73 -8.89 -45.00 45.61
C CYS A 73 -10.04 -44.01 45.34
N LYS A 74 -9.76 -42.74 45.64
CA LYS A 74 -10.61 -41.58 45.40
C LYS A 74 -9.97 -40.71 44.33
N ALA A 75 -10.63 -40.61 43.18
CA ALA A 75 -10.25 -39.75 42.07
C ALA A 75 -10.95 -38.40 42.19
N THR A 76 -10.18 -37.30 42.12
CA THR A 76 -10.69 -35.92 42.17
C THR A 76 -10.28 -35.17 40.92
N ASN A 77 -11.27 -34.69 40.15
CA ASN A 77 -10.99 -33.80 39.00
C ASN A 77 -10.77 -32.36 39.49
N SER A 78 -9.60 -31.82 39.21
CA SER A 78 -9.15 -30.48 39.63
C SER A 78 -10.02 -29.33 39.10
N HIS A 79 -10.62 -29.47 37.91
CA HIS A 79 -11.41 -28.41 37.26
C HIS A 79 -12.90 -28.47 37.62
N ALA A 80 -13.43 -29.68 37.83
CA ALA A 80 -14.85 -29.88 38.09
C ALA A 80 -15.19 -30.08 39.57
N ASN A 81 -14.17 -30.18 40.45
CA ASN A 81 -14.29 -30.54 41.87
C ASN A 81 -15.25 -31.73 42.11
N ARG A 82 -15.28 -32.67 41.17
CA ARG A 82 -16.09 -33.88 41.24
C ARG A 82 -15.19 -35.02 41.68
N THR A 83 -15.68 -35.78 42.66
CA THR A 83 -14.99 -36.96 43.18
C THR A 83 -15.71 -38.23 42.79
N ARG A 84 -14.93 -39.28 42.57
CA ARG A 84 -15.40 -40.65 42.37
C ARG A 84 -14.51 -41.61 43.15
N PHE A 85 -15.07 -42.75 43.50
CA PHE A 85 -14.36 -43.78 44.26
C PHE A 85 -14.34 -45.09 43.48
N SER A 86 -13.26 -45.85 43.58
CA SER A 86 -13.16 -47.20 43.04
C SER A 86 -13.94 -48.21 43.88
N HIS A 87 -14.05 -49.44 43.37
CA HIS A 87 -14.27 -50.64 44.17
C HIS A 87 -13.21 -50.79 45.27
N GLU A 88 -13.56 -51.57 46.30
CA GLU A 88 -12.71 -51.89 47.43
C GLU A 88 -11.94 -53.18 47.16
N GLY A 89 -10.65 -53.17 47.45
CA GLY A 89 -9.78 -54.35 47.52
C GLY A 89 -9.36 -54.60 48.96
N ARG A 90 -9.45 -55.84 49.42
CA ARG A 90 -9.13 -56.23 50.80
C ARG A 90 -7.69 -56.71 50.92
N LEU A 91 -6.92 -56.10 51.82
CA LEU A 91 -5.58 -56.54 52.19
C LEU A 91 -5.65 -57.47 53.41
N GLN A 92 -5.09 -58.66 53.27
CA GLN A 92 -4.91 -59.64 54.35
C GLN A 92 -3.42 -59.80 54.66
N VAL A 93 -3.10 -59.93 55.94
CA VAL A 93 -1.71 -60.07 56.42
C VAL A 93 -1.53 -61.45 57.02
N GLU A 94 -0.53 -62.18 56.54
CA GLU A 94 -0.21 -63.55 56.95
C GLU A 94 1.21 -63.66 57.52
N GLU A 95 1.48 -64.75 58.23
CA GLU A 95 2.80 -65.05 58.78
C GLU A 95 3.72 -65.68 57.73
N TYR A 96 4.93 -65.17 57.65
CA TYR A 96 5.94 -65.52 56.67
C TYR A 96 6.22 -67.04 56.51
N PRO A 97 6.37 -67.56 55.28
CA PRO A 97 6.83 -68.93 55.03
C PRO A 97 8.37 -68.99 55.14
N ALA A 98 8.92 -69.94 55.91
CA ALA A 98 10.37 -70.14 55.96
C ALA A 98 10.96 -70.31 54.55
N ASP A 99 11.93 -69.46 54.21
CA ASP A 99 12.77 -69.40 53.00
C ASP A 99 12.27 -68.58 51.79
N LEU A 100 11.84 -67.32 51.97
CA LEU A 100 11.55 -66.40 50.87
C LEU A 100 12.83 -65.85 50.23
N GLU A 101 13.02 -66.14 48.95
CA GLU A 101 14.15 -65.64 48.15
C GLU A 101 14.14 -64.10 48.02
N PRO A 102 15.33 -63.46 48.00
CA PRO A 102 15.43 -62.03 47.73
C PRO A 102 14.90 -61.66 46.34
N GLY A 103 14.15 -60.57 46.26
CA GLY A 103 13.62 -60.05 45.00
C GLY A 103 13.37 -58.56 45.07
N ILE A 104 13.13 -57.93 43.90
CA ILE A 104 12.64 -56.56 43.83
C ILE A 104 11.18 -56.62 43.38
N LEU A 105 10.28 -56.09 44.21
CA LEU A 105 8.85 -56.05 43.88
C LEU A 105 8.65 -55.07 42.70
N PRO A 106 7.98 -55.50 41.60
CA PRO A 106 7.78 -54.65 40.43
C PRO A 106 6.77 -53.54 40.73
N VAL A 107 7.29 -52.39 41.17
CA VAL A 107 6.50 -51.19 41.47
C VAL A 107 6.84 -50.09 40.49
N SER A 108 5.86 -49.62 39.71
CA SER A 108 6.01 -48.63 38.64
C SER A 108 7.01 -48.99 37.54
N ASP A 109 6.55 -48.96 36.29
CA ASP A 109 7.39 -49.21 35.11
C ASP A 109 8.22 -47.99 34.67
N GLN A 110 8.20 -46.90 35.45
CA GLN A 110 8.80 -45.64 35.07
C GLN A 110 10.33 -45.66 35.23
N ARG A 111 11.04 -46.00 34.14
CA ARG A 111 12.52 -45.95 34.06
C ARG A 111 13.07 -44.55 33.78
N HIS A 112 12.25 -43.64 33.25
CA HIS A 112 12.64 -42.26 32.96
C HIS A 112 11.79 -41.31 33.79
N ILE A 113 12.43 -40.53 34.66
CA ILE A 113 11.76 -39.60 35.57
C ILE A 113 12.16 -38.18 35.18
N ALA A 114 11.17 -37.39 34.74
CA ALA A 114 11.35 -35.96 34.52
C ALA A 114 10.67 -35.21 35.68
N VAL A 115 11.46 -34.43 36.42
CA VAL A 115 10.98 -33.67 37.59
C VAL A 115 11.38 -32.19 37.43
N PRO A 116 10.55 -31.21 37.80
CA PRO A 116 10.98 -29.81 37.79
C PRO A 116 12.01 -29.54 38.88
N ALA A 117 12.92 -28.59 38.65
CA ALA A 117 13.83 -28.10 39.69
C ALA A 117 13.05 -27.56 40.91
N GLY A 118 13.53 -27.87 42.12
CA GLY A 118 12.82 -27.67 43.39
C GLY A 118 11.75 -28.72 43.69
N GLY A 119 11.52 -29.67 42.76
CA GLY A 119 10.56 -30.76 42.91
C GLY A 119 11.02 -31.86 43.86
N THR A 120 10.25 -32.94 43.94
CA THR A 120 10.58 -34.13 44.74
C THR A 120 10.67 -35.36 43.86
N LEU A 121 11.82 -36.04 43.90
CA LEU A 121 12.01 -37.37 43.32
C LEU A 121 11.52 -38.42 44.31
N VAL A 122 10.79 -39.41 43.79
CA VAL A 122 10.36 -40.60 44.53
C VAL A 122 10.71 -41.81 43.68
N MET A 123 11.69 -42.59 44.11
CA MET A 123 12.20 -43.76 43.39
C MET A 123 11.96 -45.02 44.22
N PRO A 124 10.89 -45.78 43.92
CA PRO A 124 10.56 -47.00 44.66
C PRO A 124 11.37 -48.20 44.17
N CYS A 125 12.09 -48.83 45.10
CA CYS A 125 12.81 -50.08 44.96
C CYS A 125 12.52 -51.06 46.12
N PRO A 126 11.25 -51.41 46.37
CA PRO A 126 10.89 -52.34 47.44
C PRO A 126 11.51 -53.71 47.23
N VAL A 127 12.10 -54.26 48.29
CA VAL A 127 12.74 -55.58 48.27
C VAL A 127 11.93 -56.60 49.03
N THR A 128 11.81 -57.78 48.47
CA THR A 128 11.23 -58.96 49.12
C THR A 128 12.34 -59.89 49.58
N GLY A 129 12.05 -60.76 50.53
CA GLY A 129 12.96 -61.80 51.01
C GLY A 129 13.12 -61.80 52.53
N TRP A 130 13.68 -62.88 53.05
CA TRP A 130 13.93 -63.04 54.48
C TRP A 130 15.21 -63.86 54.74
N PRO A 131 16.12 -63.41 55.63
CA PRO A 131 16.08 -62.14 56.35
C PRO A 131 16.05 -60.95 55.38
N ARG A 132 15.45 -59.82 55.81
CA ARG A 132 15.18 -58.68 54.93
C ARG A 132 16.49 -58.22 54.27
N PRO A 133 16.59 -58.26 52.94
CA PRO A 133 17.83 -57.92 52.26
C PRO A 133 18.11 -56.42 52.34
N ARG A 134 19.40 -56.04 52.34
CA ARG A 134 19.81 -54.64 52.36
C ARG A 134 19.89 -54.09 50.94
N LEU A 135 19.44 -52.85 50.76
CA LEU A 135 19.58 -52.11 49.51
C LEU A 135 20.83 -51.25 49.51
N ILE A 136 21.44 -51.18 48.34
CA ILE A 136 22.53 -50.26 48.02
C ILE A 136 22.02 -49.31 46.93
N TRP A 137 22.07 -48.01 47.19
CA TRP A 137 21.74 -46.99 46.20
C TRP A 137 23.01 -46.41 45.60
N GLN A 138 23.03 -46.26 44.28
CA GLN A 138 24.14 -45.69 43.54
C GLN A 138 23.64 -44.57 42.64
N PHE A 139 24.44 -43.51 42.52
CA PHE A 139 24.17 -42.36 41.65
C PHE A 139 25.35 -42.10 40.72
N SER A 140 25.06 -41.95 39.43
CA SER A 140 26.04 -41.64 38.40
C SER A 140 25.54 -40.49 37.53
N GLN A 141 26.29 -39.38 37.53
CA GLN A 141 26.08 -38.30 36.57
C GLN A 141 26.68 -38.68 35.20
N PRO A 142 26.14 -38.15 34.08
CA PRO A 142 26.71 -38.38 32.77
C PRO A 142 28.20 -37.95 32.70
N GLY A 143 29.10 -38.92 32.55
CA GLY A 143 30.54 -38.68 32.45
C GLY A 143 31.31 -38.61 33.77
N GLU A 144 30.66 -38.81 34.91
CA GLU A 144 31.30 -38.88 36.23
C GLU A 144 31.36 -40.31 36.77
N ARG A 145 32.17 -40.51 37.83
CA ARG A 145 32.25 -41.80 38.52
C ARG A 145 30.98 -42.03 39.34
N THR A 146 30.51 -43.27 39.34
CA THR A 146 29.40 -43.70 40.20
C THR A 146 29.77 -43.54 41.67
N SER A 147 28.85 -42.96 42.43
CA SER A 147 28.93 -42.79 43.88
C SER A 147 27.88 -43.65 44.57
N GLU A 148 28.22 -44.25 45.70
CA GLU A 148 27.25 -44.92 46.58
C GLU A 148 26.60 -43.88 47.48
N LEU A 149 25.29 -43.98 47.65
CA LEU A 149 24.49 -43.11 48.49
C LEU A 149 24.35 -43.72 49.89
N GLU A 150 24.25 -42.88 50.92
CA GLU A 150 24.10 -43.34 52.30
C GLU A 150 22.71 -43.95 52.58
N GLU A 151 21.72 -43.60 51.76
CA GLU A 151 20.37 -44.12 51.91
C GLU A 151 20.28 -45.61 51.56
N THR A 152 19.59 -46.36 52.41
CA THR A 152 19.33 -47.80 52.23
C THR A 152 17.84 -48.14 52.21
N ASP A 153 16.98 -47.12 52.21
CA ASP A 153 15.52 -47.30 52.25
C ASP A 153 15.00 -47.86 50.92
N GLU A 154 13.88 -48.59 51.00
CA GLU A 154 13.16 -49.13 49.84
C GLU A 154 12.58 -48.06 48.92
N VAL A 155 12.51 -46.81 49.37
CA VAL A 155 12.07 -45.67 48.56
C VAL A 155 13.03 -44.52 48.76
N LEU A 156 13.83 -44.22 47.74
CA LEU A 156 14.71 -43.05 47.76
C LEU A 156 13.89 -41.80 47.45
N ILE A 157 13.83 -40.88 48.42
CA ILE A 157 13.11 -39.61 48.30
C ILE A 157 14.13 -38.45 48.36
N ARG A 158 14.24 -37.68 47.27
CA ARG A 158 15.03 -36.44 47.22
C ARG A 158 14.08 -35.26 47.06
N ARG A 159 14.06 -34.35 48.02
CA ARG A 159 13.23 -33.14 47.98
C ARG A 159 14.05 -31.94 47.52
N ASN A 160 13.38 -30.95 46.95
CA ASN A 160 13.98 -29.70 46.50
C ASN A 160 15.18 -29.94 45.56
N VAL A 161 14.95 -30.72 44.50
CA VAL A 161 16.05 -31.20 43.65
C VAL A 161 16.63 -30.11 42.75
N ASP A 162 17.94 -30.12 42.54
CA ASP A 162 18.65 -29.19 41.68
C ASP A 162 19.39 -29.90 40.53
N LEU A 163 19.91 -29.15 39.57
CA LEU A 163 20.55 -29.69 38.36
C LEU A 163 21.72 -30.66 38.62
N GLN A 164 22.34 -30.66 39.80
CA GLN A 164 23.44 -31.59 40.12
C GLN A 164 22.92 -32.98 40.49
N GLN A 165 21.63 -33.11 40.77
CA GLN A 165 21.01 -34.39 41.07
C GLN A 165 20.45 -35.09 39.82
N GLU A 166 20.73 -34.56 38.63
CA GLU A 166 20.43 -35.18 37.34
C GLU A 166 21.41 -36.33 37.05
N GLY A 167 20.88 -37.48 36.62
CA GLY A 167 21.70 -38.64 36.33
C GLY A 167 20.97 -39.96 36.48
N VAL A 168 21.74 -41.02 36.60
CA VAL A 168 21.27 -42.39 36.69
C VAL A 168 21.34 -42.85 38.15
N TYR A 169 20.19 -43.19 38.71
CA TYR A 169 20.09 -43.80 40.04
C TYR A 169 19.84 -45.29 39.90
N THR A 170 20.62 -46.11 40.57
CA THR A 170 20.45 -47.57 40.57
C THR A 170 20.33 -48.05 42.00
N CYS A 171 19.27 -48.78 42.31
CA CYS A 171 19.21 -49.58 43.53
C CYS A 171 19.61 -51.02 43.19
N SER A 172 20.39 -51.65 44.05
CA SER A 172 20.73 -53.07 43.96
C SER A 172 20.63 -53.74 45.32
N VAL A 173 20.42 -55.05 45.32
CA VAL A 173 20.42 -55.85 46.55
C VAL A 173 21.86 -56.18 46.94
N GLU A 174 22.22 -55.94 48.20
CA GLU A 174 23.55 -56.26 48.72
C GLU A 174 23.85 -57.76 48.54
N GLY A 175 24.98 -58.07 47.90
CA GLY A 175 25.38 -59.45 47.60
C GLY A 175 24.67 -60.08 46.39
N ASN A 176 23.73 -59.39 45.73
CA ASN A 176 23.06 -59.87 44.53
C ASN A 176 22.93 -58.77 43.47
N SER A 177 24.01 -58.58 42.69
CA SER A 177 24.12 -57.53 41.67
C SER A 177 23.13 -57.67 40.50
N ASP A 178 22.56 -58.85 40.29
CA ASP A 178 21.60 -59.11 39.22
C ASP A 178 20.19 -58.59 39.58
N LEU A 179 19.93 -58.41 40.87
CA LEU A 179 18.72 -57.77 41.38
C LEU A 179 18.96 -56.28 41.51
N PHE A 180 18.67 -55.55 40.43
CA PHE A 180 18.77 -54.10 40.41
C PHE A 180 17.62 -53.43 39.65
N LYS A 181 17.41 -52.15 39.94
CA LYS A 181 16.50 -51.29 39.17
C LYS A 181 17.12 -49.91 38.98
N THR A 182 16.97 -49.38 37.77
CA THR A 182 17.61 -48.14 37.34
C THR A 182 16.57 -47.08 36.95
N PHE A 183 16.85 -45.84 37.35
CA PHE A 183 16.07 -44.65 37.09
C PHE A 183 16.94 -43.61 36.39
N ASN A 184 16.56 -43.25 35.18
CA ASN A 184 17.15 -42.15 34.42
C ASN A 184 16.41 -40.86 34.79
N VAL A 185 17.01 -40.05 35.65
CA VAL A 185 16.43 -38.81 36.15
C VAL A 185 16.92 -37.65 35.29
N VAL A 186 15.98 -36.83 34.81
CA VAL A 186 16.24 -35.56 34.13
C VAL A 186 15.54 -34.45 34.87
N ILE A 187 16.27 -33.36 35.13
CA ILE A 187 15.73 -32.22 35.87
C ILE A 187 15.33 -31.15 34.86
N THR A 188 14.06 -30.79 34.93
CA THR A 188 13.39 -29.96 33.93
C THR A 188 13.15 -28.56 34.46
N GLU A 189 13.14 -27.60 33.55
CA GLU A 189 12.77 -26.22 33.82
C GLU A 189 11.59 -25.89 32.90
N PRO A 190 10.50 -25.28 33.43
CA PRO A 190 9.31 -25.01 32.64
C PRO A 190 9.62 -24.08 31.48
N VAL A 191 8.98 -24.31 30.34
CA VAL A 191 9.11 -23.43 29.18
C VAL A 191 8.57 -22.05 29.52
N LYS A 192 9.40 -21.04 29.34
CA LYS A 192 9.05 -19.63 29.52
C LYS A 192 9.45 -18.83 28.30
N ILE A 193 8.49 -18.10 27.73
CA ILE A 193 8.77 -17.10 26.70
C ILE A 193 9.32 -15.86 27.39
N THR A 194 10.60 -15.55 27.18
CA THR A 194 11.30 -14.41 27.78
C THR A 194 11.19 -13.16 26.93
N VAL A 195 11.13 -13.32 25.61
CA VAL A 195 10.87 -12.22 24.67
C VAL A 195 9.64 -12.61 23.85
N PRO A 196 8.45 -12.11 24.17
CA PRO A 196 7.26 -12.37 23.38
C PRO A 196 7.28 -11.55 22.08
N PRO A 197 6.57 -12.02 21.03
CA PRO A 197 6.34 -11.20 19.86
C PRO A 197 5.54 -9.95 20.23
N VAL A 198 5.85 -8.84 19.58
CA VAL A 198 5.19 -7.55 19.81
C VAL A 198 4.28 -7.25 18.62
N SER A 199 3.04 -6.86 18.88
CA SER A 199 2.09 -6.43 17.85
C SER A 199 2.65 -5.28 17.03
N LYS A 200 2.43 -5.31 15.72
CA LYS A 200 3.00 -4.33 14.79
C LYS A 200 1.95 -3.81 13.83
N GLN A 201 2.10 -2.54 13.48
CA GLN A 201 1.37 -1.90 12.42
C GLN A 201 2.35 -1.48 11.32
N THR A 202 2.05 -1.82 10.07
CA THR A 202 2.96 -1.56 8.94
C THR A 202 2.20 -1.45 7.62
N ILE A 203 2.85 -0.98 6.56
CA ILE A 203 2.23 -0.78 5.23
C ILE A 203 2.39 -1.99 4.31
N ARG A 204 1.54 -2.08 3.27
CA ARG A 204 1.73 -3.02 2.16
C ARG A 204 3.10 -2.82 1.50
N ALA A 205 3.66 -3.89 0.94
CA ALA A 205 5.05 -3.99 0.47
C ALA A 205 6.13 -3.76 1.55
N GLY A 206 5.74 -3.47 2.80
CA GLY A 206 6.63 -3.36 3.94
C GLY A 206 7.24 -4.71 4.32
N THR A 207 8.16 -4.67 5.28
CA THR A 207 8.77 -5.86 5.88
C THR A 207 8.55 -5.80 7.38
N VAL A 208 8.12 -6.91 7.97
CA VAL A 208 7.93 -7.04 9.42
C VAL A 208 8.77 -8.17 9.98
N ARG A 209 9.18 -7.99 11.25
CA ARG A 209 9.97 -8.94 12.03
C ARG A 209 9.28 -9.21 13.35
N PHE A 210 8.96 -10.45 13.65
CA PHE A 210 8.54 -10.86 14.99
C PHE A 210 9.68 -11.66 15.62
N ASN A 211 10.04 -11.31 16.85
CA ASN A 211 11.02 -12.06 17.62
C ASN A 211 10.27 -12.86 18.67
N CYS A 212 10.69 -14.11 18.85
CA CYS A 212 10.29 -14.90 19.98
C CYS A 212 11.52 -15.56 20.59
N THR A 213 11.70 -15.43 21.90
CA THR A 213 12.76 -16.12 22.65
C THR A 213 12.11 -16.91 23.76
N ALA A 214 12.45 -18.20 23.83
CA ALA A 214 11.97 -19.09 24.86
C ALA A 214 13.15 -19.81 25.54
N VAL A 215 13.01 -20.03 26.83
CA VAL A 215 13.95 -20.80 27.66
C VAL A 215 13.19 -21.94 28.32
N GLY A 216 13.91 -23.00 28.70
CA GLY A 216 13.37 -24.17 29.35
C GLY A 216 14.37 -25.32 29.26
N ARG A 217 14.15 -26.36 30.06
CA ARG A 217 14.92 -27.61 30.04
C ARG A 217 13.98 -28.81 29.97
N PRO A 218 14.08 -29.66 28.95
CA PRO A 218 14.93 -29.55 27.76
C PRO A 218 14.66 -28.27 26.95
N ALA A 219 15.63 -27.86 26.12
CA ALA A 219 15.52 -26.65 25.30
C ALA A 219 14.23 -26.70 24.45
N PRO A 220 13.37 -25.67 24.50
CA PRO A 220 12.10 -25.69 23.81
C PRO A 220 12.26 -25.49 22.30
N THR A 221 11.43 -26.17 21.53
CA THR A 221 11.24 -25.89 20.11
C THR A 221 10.22 -24.77 19.95
N ILE A 222 10.53 -23.79 19.10
CA ILE A 222 9.62 -22.68 18.78
C ILE A 222 8.96 -22.93 17.42
N THR A 223 7.65 -22.74 17.33
CA THR A 223 6.87 -22.79 16.09
C THR A 223 5.93 -21.60 15.99
N TRP A 224 5.63 -21.18 14.76
CA TRP A 224 4.75 -20.04 14.48
C TRP A 224 3.42 -20.49 13.90
N TYR A 225 2.36 -19.85 14.36
CA TYR A 225 1.00 -20.01 13.83
C TYR A 225 0.46 -18.66 13.40
N LYS A 226 -0.41 -18.64 12.40
CA LYS A 226 -1.21 -17.48 11.99
C LYS A 226 -2.68 -17.87 12.06
N ASP A 227 -3.46 -17.07 12.79
CA ASP A 227 -4.91 -17.24 12.94
C ASP A 227 -5.30 -18.68 13.35
N GLY A 228 -4.50 -19.27 14.26
CA GLY A 228 -4.69 -20.62 14.79
C GLY A 228 -4.21 -21.77 13.88
N LYS A 229 -3.65 -21.48 12.71
CA LYS A 229 -3.12 -22.51 11.77
C LYS A 229 -1.59 -22.47 11.70
N PRO A 230 -0.91 -23.61 11.51
CA PRO A 230 0.54 -23.64 11.30
C PRO A 230 0.95 -22.70 10.18
N LEU A 231 1.94 -21.84 10.43
CA LEU A 231 2.38 -20.86 9.45
C LEU A 231 3.17 -21.57 8.33
N ALA A 232 2.70 -21.45 7.08
CA ALA A 232 3.43 -21.97 5.93
C ALA A 232 4.64 -21.08 5.62
N VAL A 233 5.84 -21.62 5.84
CA VAL A 233 7.11 -20.90 5.59
C VAL A 233 7.52 -21.14 4.14
N ALA A 234 7.38 -20.13 3.28
CA ALA A 234 7.83 -20.16 1.89
C ALA A 234 8.03 -18.75 1.32
N GLY A 235 9.00 -18.61 0.42
CA GLY A 235 9.23 -17.39 -0.38
C GLY A 235 9.44 -16.13 0.47
N ARG A 236 8.39 -15.31 0.59
CA ARG A 236 8.40 -14.03 1.32
C ARG A 236 8.42 -14.17 2.84
N ILE A 237 7.97 -15.32 3.36
CA ILE A 237 7.89 -15.64 4.79
C ILE A 237 9.07 -16.55 5.13
N VAL A 238 9.94 -16.08 6.03
CA VAL A 238 11.16 -16.79 6.43
C VAL A 238 11.22 -16.86 7.94
N VAL A 239 11.62 -18.01 8.48
CA VAL A 239 11.89 -18.17 9.90
C VAL A 239 13.38 -18.41 10.10
N LEU A 240 14.00 -17.58 10.92
CA LEU A 240 15.44 -17.53 11.15
C LEU A 240 15.72 -17.91 12.62
N PRO A 241 16.24 -19.12 12.88
CA PRO A 241 16.71 -19.49 14.21
C PRO A 241 18.02 -18.76 14.53
N SER A 242 18.20 -18.37 15.79
CA SER A 242 19.50 -17.91 16.29
C SER A 242 20.47 -19.08 16.43
N THR A 243 21.77 -18.78 16.47
CA THR A 243 22.84 -19.77 16.63
C THR A 243 22.74 -20.55 17.93
N ASP A 244 22.13 -19.99 18.97
CA ASP A 244 21.91 -20.64 20.26
C ASP A 244 20.60 -21.45 20.35
N GLY A 245 19.78 -21.44 19.29
CA GLY A 245 18.48 -22.12 19.22
C GLY A 245 17.38 -21.56 20.14
N LYS A 246 17.67 -20.56 20.99
CA LYS A 246 16.73 -20.02 21.99
C LYS A 246 15.83 -18.94 21.42
N ARG A 247 16.27 -18.27 20.36
CA ARG A 247 15.53 -17.23 19.67
C ARG A 247 15.16 -17.67 18.26
N MET A 248 13.91 -17.37 17.88
CA MET A 248 13.39 -17.56 16.54
C MET A 248 12.80 -16.25 16.04
N GLU A 249 13.30 -15.77 14.91
CA GLU A 249 12.80 -14.58 14.22
C GLU A 249 11.91 -14.98 13.04
N LEU A 250 10.68 -14.48 13.01
CA LEU A 250 9.80 -14.55 11.85
C LEU A 250 9.94 -13.26 11.04
N LEU A 251 10.40 -13.38 9.80
CA LEU A 251 10.57 -12.30 8.84
C LEU A 251 9.55 -12.45 7.70
N ILE A 252 8.72 -11.43 7.50
CA ILE A 252 7.77 -11.39 6.38
C ILE A 252 8.11 -10.19 5.51
N ARG A 253 8.47 -10.43 4.25
CA ARG A 253 8.82 -9.41 3.27
C ARG A 253 7.64 -9.15 2.33
N SER A 254 7.63 -7.97 1.71
CA SER A 254 6.63 -7.58 0.70
C SER A 254 5.19 -7.90 1.14
N LEU A 255 4.77 -7.29 2.26
CA LEU A 255 3.49 -7.57 2.91
C LEU A 255 2.27 -7.31 2.01
N THR A 256 1.30 -8.22 2.05
CA THR A 256 -0.03 -8.08 1.45
C THR A 256 -1.09 -7.87 2.53
N SER A 257 -2.35 -7.57 2.16
CA SER A 257 -3.45 -7.52 3.14
C SER A 257 -3.77 -8.88 3.78
N GLU A 258 -3.45 -9.97 3.10
CA GLU A 258 -3.66 -11.34 3.61
C GLU A 258 -2.68 -11.71 4.73
N ASP A 259 -1.55 -11.03 4.79
CA ASP A 259 -0.55 -11.20 5.85
C ASP A 259 -1.06 -10.61 7.19
N ALA A 260 -2.10 -9.76 7.18
CA ALA A 260 -2.72 -9.29 8.42
C ALA A 260 -3.36 -10.45 9.22
N GLY A 261 -3.30 -10.36 10.54
CA GLY A 261 -3.84 -11.39 11.43
C GLY A 261 -3.12 -11.50 12.77
N VAL A 262 -3.45 -12.54 13.53
CA VAL A 262 -2.85 -12.84 14.83
C VAL A 262 -1.78 -13.91 14.66
N TYR A 263 -0.55 -13.55 14.96
CA TYR A 263 0.59 -14.45 14.98
C TYR A 263 0.82 -14.98 16.39
N GLN A 264 0.95 -16.29 16.53
CA GLN A 264 1.27 -16.96 17.78
C GLN A 264 2.67 -17.54 17.68
N CYS A 265 3.51 -17.21 18.65
CA CYS A 265 4.70 -17.98 18.97
C CYS A 265 4.33 -19.06 19.97
N PHE A 266 4.54 -20.32 19.59
CA PHE A 266 4.32 -21.49 20.43
C PHE A 266 5.68 -22.12 20.75
N ALA A 267 6.04 -22.19 22.04
CA ALA A 267 7.27 -22.82 22.51
C ALA A 267 6.92 -24.07 23.31
N GLN A 268 7.56 -25.20 23.01
CA GLN A 268 7.25 -26.47 23.67
C GLN A 268 8.49 -27.33 23.87
N ASN A 269 8.54 -28.00 25.02
CA ASN A 269 9.40 -29.16 25.27
C ASN A 269 8.53 -30.36 25.71
N PRO A 270 9.10 -31.56 25.93
CA PRO A 270 8.30 -32.74 26.28
C PRO A 270 7.48 -32.63 27.58
N THR A 271 7.83 -31.69 28.47
CA THR A 271 7.22 -31.58 29.81
C THR A 271 6.35 -30.34 29.99
N SER A 272 6.48 -29.32 29.14
CA SER A 272 5.78 -28.04 29.29
C SER A 272 5.72 -27.25 27.98
N SER A 273 4.79 -26.31 27.90
CA SER A 273 4.62 -25.42 26.76
C SER A 273 4.23 -24.01 27.19
N ALA A 274 4.50 -23.03 26.34
CA ALA A 274 4.12 -21.64 26.51
C ALA A 274 3.71 -21.03 25.17
N SER A 275 2.81 -20.05 25.21
CA SER A 275 2.33 -19.32 24.02
C SER A 275 2.37 -17.82 24.26
N ALA A 276 2.66 -17.07 23.20
CA ALA A 276 2.52 -15.63 23.18
C ALA A 276 2.01 -15.17 21.80
N TRP A 277 1.28 -14.06 21.78
CA TRP A 277 0.58 -13.59 20.58
C TRP A 277 0.97 -12.16 20.23
N ALA A 278 0.95 -11.86 18.93
CA ALA A 278 1.12 -10.53 18.38
C ALA A 278 0.18 -10.33 17.19
N THR A 279 -0.43 -9.15 17.10
CA THR A 279 -1.29 -8.78 15.98
C THR A 279 -0.47 -8.05 14.92
N LEU A 280 -0.60 -8.44 13.67
CA LEU A 280 -0.10 -7.69 12.52
C LEU A 280 -1.24 -6.91 11.87
N ASN A 281 -1.20 -5.60 11.98
CA ASN A 281 -2.08 -4.71 11.24
C ASN A 281 -1.33 -4.19 10.00
N VAL A 282 -1.76 -4.60 8.82
CA VAL A 282 -1.22 -4.06 7.57
C VAL A 282 -2.05 -2.83 7.19
N THR A 283 -1.65 -1.66 7.68
CA THR A 283 -2.24 -0.37 7.33
C THR A 283 -1.36 0.35 6.33
N GLY A 284 -1.92 0.66 5.18
CA GLY A 284 -1.37 1.63 4.26
C GLY A 284 -2.52 2.06 3.38
N VAL A 285 -2.57 3.34 3.06
CA VAL A 285 -3.34 3.85 1.95
C VAL A 285 -2.79 3.12 0.72
N SER A 286 -3.38 1.96 0.39
CA SER A 286 -3.38 1.58 -1.00
C SER A 286 -3.99 2.79 -1.68
N ALA A 287 -3.28 3.41 -2.63
CA ALA A 287 -4.05 3.99 -3.71
C ALA A 287 -5.00 2.86 -4.13
N ALA A 288 -6.30 3.11 -4.17
CA ALA A 288 -7.18 2.17 -4.86
C ALA A 288 -6.49 1.84 -6.19
N ALA A 289 -6.41 0.57 -6.57
CA ALA A 289 -5.86 0.24 -7.89
C ALA A 289 -6.54 1.17 -8.92
N PRO A 290 -5.81 1.77 -9.87
CA PRO A 290 -6.43 2.61 -10.88
C PRO A 290 -7.61 1.87 -11.51
N THR A 291 -8.82 2.41 -11.35
CA THR A 291 -10.06 1.83 -11.88
C THR A 291 -10.51 2.61 -13.10
N GLY A 292 -11.23 1.97 -14.02
CA GLY A 292 -11.63 2.63 -15.27
C GLY A 292 -10.46 2.89 -16.21
N VAL A 293 -9.43 2.05 -16.18
CA VAL A 293 -8.39 2.05 -17.22
C VAL A 293 -9.08 1.79 -18.57
N GLN A 294 -8.74 2.60 -19.55
CA GLN A 294 -9.24 2.51 -20.92
C GLN A 294 -8.06 2.47 -21.86
N CYS A 295 -8.21 1.83 -23.01
CA CYS A 295 -7.21 1.87 -24.05
C CYS A 295 -7.87 1.89 -25.44
N TRP A 296 -7.15 2.45 -26.41
CA TRP A 296 -7.59 2.53 -27.79
C TRP A 296 -6.38 2.55 -28.74
N PRO A 297 -6.60 2.23 -30.03
CA PRO A 297 -5.54 2.30 -31.03
C PRO A 297 -5.01 3.73 -31.21
N ALA A 298 -3.69 3.92 -31.15
CA ALA A 298 -3.01 5.19 -31.44
C ALA A 298 -2.18 5.14 -32.74
N GLY A 299 -2.00 3.96 -33.32
CA GLY A 299 -1.32 3.73 -34.60
C GLY A 299 -1.21 2.24 -34.93
N ALA A 300 -0.58 1.90 -36.07
CA ALA A 300 -0.41 0.51 -36.50
C ALA A 300 0.35 -0.34 -35.47
N ARG A 301 1.36 0.26 -34.82
CA ARG A 301 2.15 -0.34 -33.74
C ARG A 301 2.08 0.47 -32.45
N ALA A 302 1.00 1.20 -32.22
CA ALA A 302 0.86 2.06 -31.04
C ALA A 302 -0.53 1.96 -30.42
N VAL A 303 -0.58 1.85 -29.10
CA VAL A 303 -1.81 1.81 -28.29
C VAL A 303 -1.73 2.89 -27.23
N ALA A 304 -2.76 3.73 -27.13
CA ALA A 304 -2.89 4.68 -26.03
C ALA A 304 -3.62 4.00 -24.86
N VAL A 305 -3.09 4.15 -23.66
CA VAL A 305 -3.69 3.65 -22.41
C VAL A 305 -3.89 4.84 -21.48
N ARG A 306 -5.10 5.03 -20.97
CA ARG A 306 -5.49 6.13 -20.10
C ARG A 306 -6.20 5.63 -18.85
N TRP A 307 -6.01 6.33 -17.75
CA TRP A 307 -6.66 6.01 -16.47
C TRP A 307 -7.06 7.28 -15.71
N PRO A 308 -8.10 7.23 -14.86
CA PRO A 308 -8.41 8.31 -13.95
C PRO A 308 -7.31 8.55 -12.91
N LYS A 309 -7.14 9.80 -12.48
CA LYS A 309 -6.22 10.16 -11.39
C LYS A 309 -6.73 9.58 -10.07
N VAL A 310 -5.85 8.92 -9.32
CA VAL A 310 -6.24 8.09 -8.15
C VAL A 310 -6.11 8.83 -6.81
N ASN A 311 -5.29 9.88 -6.71
CA ASN A 311 -5.20 10.77 -5.54
C ASN A 311 -4.37 12.02 -5.90
N ALA A 312 -4.38 13.07 -5.08
CA ALA A 312 -3.55 14.26 -5.24
C ALA A 312 -2.03 13.98 -5.05
N ASP A 313 -1.65 12.95 -4.27
CA ASP A 313 -0.26 12.65 -3.87
C ASP A 313 0.44 11.56 -4.71
N VAL A 314 -0.08 11.24 -5.89
CA VAL A 314 0.56 10.28 -6.82
C VAL A 314 1.81 10.92 -7.45
N MET A 315 2.97 10.29 -7.27
CA MET A 315 4.24 10.70 -7.87
C MET A 315 4.39 10.23 -9.33
N ALA A 316 3.98 8.99 -9.61
CA ALA A 316 4.14 8.36 -10.91
C ALA A 316 3.20 7.16 -11.06
N TYR A 317 3.04 6.68 -12.28
CA TYR A 317 2.34 5.46 -12.66
C TYR A 317 3.29 4.56 -13.44
N THR A 318 2.98 3.26 -13.55
CA THR A 318 3.63 2.38 -14.53
C THR A 318 2.58 1.54 -15.22
N VAL A 319 2.72 1.34 -16.53
CA VAL A 319 1.86 0.46 -17.32
C VAL A 319 2.58 -0.85 -17.60
N GLN A 320 2.09 -1.96 -17.06
CA GLN A 320 2.57 -3.30 -17.34
C GLN A 320 1.89 -3.83 -18.61
N ILE A 321 2.68 -4.41 -19.51
CA ILE A 321 2.23 -4.93 -20.80
C ILE A 321 2.33 -6.45 -20.76
N THR A 322 1.24 -7.14 -21.00
CA THR A 322 1.20 -8.59 -21.13
C THR A 322 1.12 -8.94 -22.60
N THR A 323 2.13 -9.63 -23.11
CA THR A 323 2.15 -10.12 -24.50
C THR A 323 1.16 -11.27 -24.67
N PRO A 324 0.74 -11.60 -25.90
CA PRO A 324 -0.15 -12.73 -26.17
C PRO A 324 0.37 -14.08 -25.65
N GLY A 325 1.70 -14.22 -25.54
CA GLY A 325 2.35 -15.40 -24.97
C GLY A 325 2.30 -15.46 -23.43
N GLY A 326 1.64 -14.51 -22.77
CA GLY A 326 1.51 -14.45 -21.31
C GLY A 326 2.68 -13.79 -20.59
N THR A 327 3.70 -13.32 -21.31
CA THR A 327 4.87 -12.66 -20.70
C THR A 327 4.54 -11.23 -20.32
N SER A 328 4.72 -10.89 -19.05
CA SER A 328 4.51 -9.52 -18.55
C SER A 328 5.81 -8.71 -18.58
N LEU A 329 5.81 -7.59 -19.29
CA LEU A 329 6.91 -6.63 -19.37
C LEU A 329 6.56 -5.39 -18.54
N PRO A 330 7.43 -4.95 -17.61
CA PRO A 330 7.20 -3.73 -16.84
C PRO A 330 7.42 -2.49 -17.72
N GLY A 331 6.46 -1.57 -17.71
CA GLY A 331 6.60 -0.27 -18.37
C GLY A 331 7.40 0.74 -17.54
N GLN A 332 7.78 1.83 -18.20
CA GLN A 332 8.52 2.92 -17.56
C GLN A 332 7.61 3.77 -16.64
N PRO A 333 8.18 4.51 -15.67
CA PRO A 333 7.41 5.43 -14.84
C PRO A 333 6.90 6.64 -15.63
N VAL A 334 5.62 6.94 -15.48
CA VAL A 334 4.89 8.01 -16.19
C VAL A 334 4.26 8.95 -15.15
N ILE A 335 4.36 10.26 -15.33
CA ILE A 335 3.77 11.24 -14.39
C ILE A 335 2.33 11.59 -14.81
N GLY A 336 2.01 11.45 -16.11
CA GLY A 336 0.68 11.67 -16.67
C GLY A 336 -0.31 10.56 -16.37
N ILE A 337 -1.56 10.78 -16.81
CA ILE A 337 -2.68 9.84 -16.70
C ILE A 337 -2.95 9.07 -18.01
N GLU A 338 -2.06 9.23 -18.99
CA GLU A 338 -2.13 8.63 -20.31
C GLU A 338 -0.70 8.32 -20.79
N GLU A 339 -0.53 7.18 -21.45
CA GLU A 339 0.74 6.71 -22.02
C GLU A 339 0.49 6.09 -23.40
N ILE A 340 1.34 6.41 -24.39
CA ILE A 340 1.31 5.80 -25.72
C ILE A 340 2.39 4.73 -25.80
N ILE A 341 1.98 3.49 -26.04
CA ILE A 341 2.83 2.31 -25.94
C ILE A 341 3.04 1.69 -27.33
N SER A 342 4.31 1.48 -27.68
CA SER A 342 4.69 0.77 -28.89
C SER A 342 4.49 -0.74 -28.73
N VAL A 343 3.73 -1.36 -29.62
CA VAL A 343 3.51 -2.80 -29.68
C VAL A 343 4.28 -3.43 -30.84
N ALA A 344 4.79 -4.65 -30.64
CA ALA A 344 5.64 -5.31 -31.64
C ALA A 344 4.84 -5.71 -32.88
N GLU A 345 3.63 -6.24 -32.68
CA GLU A 345 2.78 -6.75 -33.74
C GLU A 345 1.50 -5.92 -33.87
N PRO A 346 1.21 -5.38 -35.08
CA PRO A 346 -0.07 -4.71 -35.34
C PRO A 346 -1.23 -5.70 -35.21
N LEU A 347 -2.39 -5.22 -34.77
CA LEU A 347 -3.65 -6.00 -34.64
C LEU A 347 -3.60 -7.19 -33.67
N THR A 348 -2.49 -7.36 -32.94
CA THR A 348 -2.36 -8.39 -31.90
C THR A 348 -2.86 -7.81 -30.57
N PRO A 349 -3.72 -8.52 -29.81
CA PRO A 349 -4.23 -8.03 -28.53
C PRO A 349 -3.18 -8.15 -27.43
N TYR A 350 -2.88 -7.03 -26.78
CA TYR A 350 -2.01 -6.96 -25.60
C TYR A 350 -2.84 -6.60 -24.37
N GLY A 351 -2.48 -7.17 -23.22
CA GLY A 351 -3.07 -6.82 -21.93
C GLY A 351 -2.32 -5.66 -21.29
N PHE A 352 -3.05 -4.66 -20.80
CA PHE A 352 -2.48 -3.49 -20.14
C PHE A 352 -3.02 -3.37 -18.72
N GLN A 353 -2.10 -3.14 -17.79
CA GLN A 353 -2.41 -3.01 -16.38
C GLN A 353 -1.64 -1.83 -15.79
N VAL A 354 -2.28 -1.03 -14.95
CA VAL A 354 -1.71 0.22 -14.42
C VAL A 354 -1.62 0.14 -12.90
N ARG A 355 -0.53 0.67 -12.34
CA ARG A 355 -0.39 0.93 -10.89
C ARG A 355 0.15 2.33 -10.64
N ALA A 356 -0.21 2.90 -9.50
CA ALA A 356 0.23 4.21 -9.02
C ALA A 356 1.34 4.09 -7.96
N TYR A 357 2.22 5.08 -7.89
CA TYR A 357 3.25 5.24 -6.87
C TYR A 357 2.97 6.52 -6.09
N ILE A 358 2.74 6.42 -4.78
CA ILE A 358 2.36 7.53 -3.91
C ILE A 358 3.47 7.87 -2.93
N LYS A 359 3.64 9.16 -2.61
CA LYS A 359 4.49 9.60 -1.49
C LYS A 359 3.76 9.38 -0.18
N SER A 360 4.22 8.43 0.64
CA SER A 360 3.68 8.27 1.98
C SER A 360 4.09 9.45 2.86
N SER A 361 3.12 10.23 3.33
CA SER A 361 3.31 11.38 4.23
C SER A 361 3.90 11.00 5.59
N SER A 362 3.82 9.73 5.99
CA SER A 362 4.31 9.25 7.29
C SER A 362 5.71 8.61 7.26
N THR A 363 6.19 8.17 6.10
CA THR A 363 7.42 7.35 6.02
C THR A 363 8.46 7.82 5.02
N ASN A 364 8.18 8.88 4.23
CA ASN A 364 9.05 9.35 3.14
C ASN A 364 9.46 8.24 2.13
N LYS A 365 8.71 7.13 2.08
CA LYS A 365 8.92 6.02 1.14
C LYS A 365 7.84 6.01 0.07
N ASN A 366 8.21 5.59 -1.13
CA ASN A 366 7.29 5.42 -2.26
C ASN A 366 6.49 4.14 -2.05
N VAL A 367 5.17 4.23 -2.09
CA VAL A 367 4.25 3.10 -1.93
C VAL A 367 3.57 2.84 -3.27
N ALA A 368 3.67 1.61 -3.78
CA ALA A 368 2.95 1.20 -4.99
C ALA A 368 1.54 0.72 -4.64
N SER A 369 0.55 1.05 -5.47
CA SER A 369 -0.80 0.48 -5.41
C SER A 369 -0.81 -0.97 -5.89
N ASP A 370 -1.92 -1.66 -5.61
CA ASP A 370 -2.26 -2.87 -6.37
C ASP A 370 -2.42 -2.54 -7.87
N MET A 371 -2.31 -3.56 -8.71
CA MET A 371 -2.45 -3.43 -10.15
C MET A 371 -3.93 -3.32 -10.55
N SER A 372 -4.26 -2.51 -11.56
CA SER A 372 -5.60 -2.46 -12.15
C SER A 372 -6.03 -3.80 -12.73
N GLU A 373 -7.32 -3.93 -13.01
CA GLU A 373 -7.81 -4.95 -13.94
C GLU A 373 -7.09 -4.83 -15.29
N SER A 374 -6.92 -5.97 -15.96
CA SER A 374 -6.27 -6.02 -17.27
C SER A 374 -7.23 -5.60 -18.36
N VAL A 375 -6.87 -4.56 -19.11
CA VAL A 375 -7.62 -4.11 -20.29
C VAL A 375 -6.92 -4.62 -21.53
N MET A 376 -7.67 -5.24 -22.45
CA MET A 376 -7.12 -5.79 -23.68
C MET A 376 -7.30 -4.80 -24.83
N CYS A 377 -6.22 -4.44 -25.52
CA CYS A 377 -6.26 -3.57 -26.68
C CYS A 377 -5.32 -4.01 -27.80
N GLN A 378 -5.59 -3.50 -29.01
CA GLN A 378 -4.86 -3.79 -30.24
C GLN A 378 -4.63 -2.49 -31.04
N GLY A 379 -3.63 -2.47 -31.93
CA GLY A 379 -3.42 -1.35 -32.87
C GLY A 379 -4.48 -1.28 -33.99
N GLN A 380 -4.48 -0.21 -34.81
CA GLN A 380 -5.48 0.02 -35.87
C GLN A 380 -5.06 -0.53 -37.24
N GLY A 381 -6.03 -0.95 -38.07
CA GLY A 381 -5.86 -1.31 -39.48
C GLY A 381 -5.69 -0.10 -40.44
N VAL A 382 -5.60 -0.34 -41.76
CA VAL A 382 -5.37 0.71 -42.78
C VAL A 382 -6.53 1.72 -42.80
N PRO A 383 -6.29 3.04 -42.70
CA PRO A 383 -7.37 4.02 -42.78
C PRO A 383 -8.01 4.06 -44.18
N ILE A 384 -9.34 3.95 -44.23
CA ILE A 384 -10.16 4.05 -45.45
C ILE A 384 -10.76 5.46 -45.56
N LYS A 385 -10.72 6.05 -46.76
CA LYS A 385 -11.45 7.28 -47.13
C LYS A 385 -12.59 6.94 -48.07
N LEU A 386 -13.75 7.55 -47.84
CA LEU A 386 -14.91 7.45 -48.71
C LEU A 386 -15.16 8.77 -49.43
N ALA A 387 -15.49 8.71 -50.71
CA ALA A 387 -15.89 9.87 -51.51
C ALA A 387 -17.05 9.50 -52.44
N ARG A 388 -17.93 10.45 -52.77
CA ARG A 388 -19.01 10.25 -53.73
C ARG A 388 -18.47 10.32 -55.17
N GLN A 389 -18.87 9.38 -56.02
CA GLN A 389 -18.58 9.38 -57.45
C GLN A 389 -19.86 9.09 -58.24
N GLY A 390 -20.70 10.11 -58.45
CA GLY A 390 -22.03 9.93 -59.05
C GLY A 390 -23.02 9.28 -58.09
N ASP A 391 -23.68 8.19 -58.50
CA ASP A 391 -24.54 7.35 -57.66
C ASP A 391 -23.75 6.25 -56.91
N ASP A 392 -22.45 6.15 -57.17
CA ASP A 392 -21.56 5.17 -56.58
C ASP A 392 -20.67 5.76 -55.48
N ILE A 393 -20.10 4.87 -54.64
CA ILE A 393 -19.18 5.25 -53.57
C ILE A 393 -17.75 4.84 -53.94
N LEU A 394 -16.85 5.81 -54.01
CA LEU A 394 -15.41 5.58 -54.16
C LEU A 394 -14.79 5.30 -52.79
N VAL A 395 -14.23 4.11 -52.64
CA VAL A 395 -13.46 3.69 -51.47
C VAL A 395 -11.97 3.82 -51.81
N SER A 396 -11.18 4.50 -50.99
CA SER A 396 -9.73 4.65 -51.20
C SER A 396 -8.93 4.43 -49.91
N TRP A 397 -7.73 3.88 -50.03
CA TRP A 397 -6.83 3.58 -48.92
C TRP A 397 -5.38 3.87 -49.33
N LYS A 398 -4.52 4.21 -48.37
CA LYS A 398 -3.09 4.41 -48.66
C LYS A 398 -2.35 3.08 -48.63
N GLN A 399 -1.54 2.82 -49.65
CA GLN A 399 -0.50 1.78 -49.61
C GLN A 399 0.63 2.25 -48.70
N PHE A 400 1.04 1.45 -47.71
CA PHE A 400 2.17 1.79 -46.85
C PHE A 400 3.49 1.68 -47.63
N ALA A 401 4.37 2.67 -47.48
CA ALA A 401 5.63 2.80 -48.23
C ALA A 401 6.68 1.75 -47.84
N ASP A 402 6.62 1.25 -46.62
CA ASP A 402 7.51 0.21 -46.13
C ASP A 402 6.79 -1.12 -46.32
N GLN A 403 7.22 -1.99 -47.24
CA GLN A 403 7.29 -3.47 -47.11
C GLN A 403 7.59 -4.14 -48.48
N THR A 404 8.83 -4.60 -48.67
CA THR A 404 9.08 -5.86 -49.38
C THR A 404 9.15 -6.99 -48.34
N PRO A 405 8.47 -8.15 -48.53
CA PRO A 405 7.45 -8.51 -49.52
C PRO A 405 6.07 -8.70 -48.82
N GLY A 406 5.23 -7.67 -48.76
CA GLY A 406 4.10 -7.67 -47.83
C GLY A 406 2.74 -8.12 -48.37
N VAL A 407 2.30 -7.59 -49.53
CA VAL A 407 0.90 -7.73 -49.99
C VAL A 407 0.83 -8.32 -51.41
N LEU A 408 0.07 -9.41 -51.59
CA LEU A 408 -0.13 -10.11 -52.86
C LEU A 408 -1.37 -9.58 -53.63
N GLN A 409 -2.47 -9.36 -52.93
CA GLN A 409 -3.76 -8.87 -53.45
C GLN A 409 -4.58 -8.25 -52.29
N TRP A 410 -5.49 -7.33 -52.62
CA TRP A 410 -6.48 -6.74 -51.72
C TRP A 410 -7.83 -7.43 -51.86
N ILE A 411 -8.64 -7.44 -50.80
CA ILE A 411 -10.02 -7.91 -50.79
C ILE A 411 -10.87 -6.82 -50.14
N LEU A 412 -11.71 -6.15 -50.92
CA LEU A 412 -12.71 -5.22 -50.43
C LEU A 412 -13.98 -6.00 -50.11
N GLN A 413 -14.49 -5.87 -48.89
CA GLN A 413 -15.75 -6.49 -48.48
C GLN A 413 -16.74 -5.41 -48.05
N TYR A 414 -17.99 -5.53 -48.49
CA TYR A 414 -19.06 -4.62 -48.13
C TYR A 414 -20.40 -5.33 -47.99
N LYS A 415 -21.25 -4.78 -47.12
CA LYS A 415 -22.63 -5.22 -46.93
C LYS A 415 -23.52 -4.05 -46.51
N ALA A 416 -24.82 -4.11 -46.82
CA ALA A 416 -25.78 -3.20 -46.22
C ALA A 416 -25.90 -3.49 -44.71
N GLU A 417 -26.09 -2.46 -43.89
CA GLU A 417 -26.06 -2.58 -42.43
C GLU A 417 -27.05 -3.62 -41.88
N ASN A 418 -28.20 -3.80 -42.53
CA ASN A 418 -29.24 -4.76 -42.16
C ASN A 418 -29.29 -6.03 -43.01
N SER A 419 -28.33 -6.25 -43.92
CA SER A 419 -28.28 -7.43 -44.78
C SER A 419 -27.25 -8.45 -44.31
N SER A 420 -27.58 -9.74 -44.48
CA SER A 420 -26.65 -10.85 -44.30
C SER A 420 -25.77 -11.11 -45.53
N ASP A 421 -26.12 -10.52 -46.67
CA ASP A 421 -25.42 -10.75 -47.93
C ASP A 421 -24.14 -9.90 -47.99
N GLU A 422 -22.99 -10.56 -47.94
CA GLU A 422 -21.66 -9.93 -48.00
C GLU A 422 -21.08 -10.04 -49.41
N HIS A 423 -20.73 -8.89 -49.99
CA HIS A 423 -20.06 -8.83 -51.29
C HIS A 423 -18.55 -8.70 -51.11
N ASN A 424 -17.80 -9.53 -51.85
CA ASN A 424 -16.35 -9.61 -51.78
C ASN A 424 -15.75 -9.32 -53.16
N VAL A 425 -14.85 -8.33 -53.23
CA VAL A 425 -14.14 -7.96 -54.45
C VAL A 425 -12.64 -8.13 -54.23
N THR A 426 -12.01 -9.02 -55.00
CA THR A 426 -10.55 -9.21 -55.03
C THR A 426 -9.90 -8.23 -56.01
N LEU A 427 -8.86 -7.53 -55.57
CA LEU A 427 -8.15 -6.48 -56.32
C LEU A 427 -6.63 -6.74 -56.31
N ASP A 428 -5.93 -6.34 -57.37
CA ASP A 428 -4.48 -6.53 -57.46
C ASP A 428 -3.71 -5.67 -56.45
N LYS A 429 -2.49 -6.10 -56.07
CA LYS A 429 -1.62 -5.40 -55.08
C LYS A 429 -1.39 -3.90 -55.31
N GLY A 430 -1.48 -3.42 -56.55
CA GLY A 430 -1.27 -2.01 -56.92
C GLY A 430 -2.51 -1.14 -56.82
N VAL A 431 -3.68 -1.73 -56.59
CA VAL A 431 -4.96 -1.01 -56.49
C VAL A 431 -5.11 -0.45 -55.08
N THR A 432 -5.36 0.86 -55.00
CA THR A 432 -5.53 1.60 -53.74
C THR A 432 -6.88 2.30 -53.64
N ASN A 433 -7.75 2.09 -54.62
CA ASN A 433 -9.11 2.58 -54.63
C ASN A 433 -10.04 1.66 -55.43
N HIS A 434 -11.34 1.67 -55.12
CA HIS A 434 -12.36 0.92 -55.86
C HIS A 434 -13.73 1.55 -55.67
N THR A 435 -14.55 1.53 -56.72
CA THR A 435 -15.89 2.13 -56.72
C THR A 435 -16.93 1.04 -56.48
N ILE A 436 -17.71 1.18 -55.41
CA ILE A 436 -18.82 0.29 -55.07
C ILE A 436 -20.09 0.86 -55.70
N LYS A 437 -20.74 0.07 -56.55
CA LYS A 437 -22.09 0.37 -57.05
C LYS A 437 -23.08 0.12 -55.93
N VAL A 438 -23.83 1.16 -55.55
CA VAL A 438 -24.74 1.09 -54.40
C VAL A 438 -26.10 0.55 -54.85
N PRO A 439 -26.56 -0.62 -54.36
CA PRO A 439 -27.83 -1.19 -54.80
C PRO A 439 -29.07 -0.66 -54.05
N SER A 440 -28.93 0.05 -52.92
CA SER A 440 -30.06 0.64 -52.16
C SER A 440 -29.64 1.90 -51.38
N GLU A 441 -30.60 2.72 -50.92
CA GLU A 441 -30.30 3.90 -50.10
C GLU A 441 -29.88 3.60 -48.63
N GLU A 442 -29.49 2.35 -48.34
CA GLU A 442 -29.12 1.93 -46.98
C GLU A 442 -27.65 2.19 -46.68
N PRO A 443 -27.31 2.50 -45.41
CA PRO A 443 -25.92 2.64 -44.98
C PRO A 443 -25.12 1.35 -45.23
N LEU A 444 -23.94 1.52 -45.83
CA LEU A 444 -23.04 0.41 -46.16
C LEU A 444 -21.92 0.29 -45.12
N GLN A 445 -21.68 -0.93 -44.66
CA GLN A 445 -20.48 -1.29 -43.91
C GLN A 445 -19.39 -1.75 -44.88
N VAL A 446 -18.23 -1.09 -44.85
CA VAL A 446 -17.11 -1.38 -45.77
C VAL A 446 -15.83 -1.71 -44.99
N ARG A 447 -15.07 -2.73 -45.45
CA ARG A 447 -13.73 -3.07 -44.94
C ARG A 447 -12.78 -3.50 -46.08
N VAL A 448 -11.47 -3.24 -45.93
CA VAL A 448 -10.43 -3.60 -46.91
C VAL A 448 -9.40 -4.54 -46.28
N LEU A 449 -9.12 -5.68 -46.91
CA LEU A 449 -8.17 -6.70 -46.44
C LEU A 449 -6.98 -6.83 -47.39
N GLY A 450 -5.76 -7.02 -46.88
CA GLY A 450 -4.57 -7.35 -47.69
C GLY A 450 -4.13 -8.80 -47.44
N THR A 451 -3.71 -9.52 -48.49
CA THR A 451 -3.22 -10.92 -48.42
C THR A 451 -1.69 -10.99 -48.50
N ARG A 452 -1.05 -11.99 -47.87
CA ARG A 452 0.42 -12.18 -47.90
C ARG A 452 0.82 -13.64 -48.02
N MET A 453 2.06 -13.89 -48.47
CA MET A 453 2.67 -15.23 -48.45
C MET A 453 3.49 -15.41 -47.17
N ILE A 454 3.32 -16.53 -46.46
CA ILE A 454 4.17 -16.92 -45.32
C ILE A 454 5.07 -18.07 -45.81
N PRO A 455 6.40 -17.86 -45.97
CA PRO A 455 7.28 -18.79 -46.68
C PRO A 455 7.28 -20.23 -46.15
N TRP A 456 7.16 -20.43 -44.84
CA TRP A 456 7.25 -21.75 -44.18
C TRP A 456 5.93 -22.53 -44.11
N LEU A 457 4.81 -21.97 -44.55
CA LEU A 457 3.50 -22.62 -44.41
C LEU A 457 2.93 -23.18 -45.73
N HIS A 458 3.58 -22.87 -46.87
CA HIS A 458 3.25 -23.36 -48.22
C HIS A 458 1.73 -23.46 -48.52
N GLN A 459 0.96 -22.53 -47.97
CA GLN A 459 -0.49 -22.42 -48.15
C GLN A 459 -0.85 -20.95 -48.33
N ASN A 460 -1.69 -20.65 -49.32
CA ASN A 460 -2.36 -19.36 -49.48
C ASN A 460 -3.42 -19.25 -48.37
N LEU A 461 -3.01 -18.81 -47.18
CA LEU A 461 -3.94 -18.57 -46.07
C LEU A 461 -4.55 -17.17 -46.19
N THR A 462 -5.84 -17.13 -46.51
CA THR A 462 -6.70 -15.97 -46.33
C THR A 462 -7.20 -15.96 -44.89
N LEU A 463 -6.52 -15.28 -43.96
CA LEU A 463 -7.06 -15.06 -42.61
C LEU A 463 -6.71 -13.66 -42.03
N VAL A 464 -7.73 -12.77 -42.12
CA VAL A 464 -8.33 -11.81 -41.13
C VAL A 464 -7.44 -10.79 -40.37
N PRO A 465 -7.89 -9.54 -40.14
CA PRO A 465 -8.31 -8.50 -41.08
C PRO A 465 -7.60 -7.15 -40.82
N TRP A 466 -7.30 -6.37 -41.87
CA TRP A 466 -7.10 -4.94 -41.66
C TRP A 466 -8.49 -4.29 -41.52
N THR A 467 -9.03 -4.19 -40.30
CA THR A 467 -10.33 -3.51 -40.14
C THR A 467 -10.11 -2.00 -39.96
N SER A 468 -10.59 -1.23 -40.90
CA SER A 468 -11.44 -0.10 -40.53
C SER A 468 -12.83 -0.44 -41.04
N THR A 469 -13.78 -0.61 -40.15
CA THR A 469 -15.19 -0.61 -40.53
C THR A 469 -15.64 0.84 -40.49
N THR A 470 -16.01 1.37 -41.65
CA THR A 470 -16.63 2.71 -41.76
C THR A 470 -18.06 2.52 -42.28
N ILE A 471 -19.00 3.30 -41.74
CA ILE A 471 -20.38 3.37 -42.22
C ILE A 471 -20.44 4.47 -43.28
N ALA A 472 -20.77 4.12 -44.52
CA ALA A 472 -21.10 5.09 -45.55
C ALA A 472 -22.59 5.41 -45.43
N ILE A 473 -22.94 6.60 -44.94
CA ILE A 473 -24.31 7.13 -45.00
C ILE A 473 -24.39 8.01 -46.25
N HIS A 474 -25.58 8.10 -46.88
CA HIS A 474 -25.87 9.18 -47.84
C HIS A 474 -25.46 10.53 -47.24
N ALA A 475 -24.29 11.03 -47.64
CA ALA A 475 -23.84 12.36 -47.25
C ALA A 475 -24.67 13.39 -48.04
N PRO A 476 -25.39 14.31 -47.37
CA PRO A 476 -26.12 15.36 -48.07
C PRO A 476 -25.14 16.38 -48.66
N ASP A 477 -25.46 16.86 -49.86
CA ASP A 477 -24.69 17.80 -50.67
C ASP A 477 -24.20 19.03 -49.88
N GLY A 478 -22.89 19.19 -49.75
CA GLY A 478 -22.30 20.41 -49.21
C GLY A 478 -20.77 20.32 -49.22
N GLY A 479 -20.13 21.04 -50.14
CA GLY A 479 -18.67 21.03 -50.30
C GLY A 479 -17.87 21.25 -49.01
N GLU A 480 -16.64 20.74 -49.04
CA GLU A 480 -15.70 20.71 -47.92
C GLU A 480 -15.40 22.13 -47.40
N VAL A 481 -15.65 22.38 -46.11
CA VAL A 481 -15.22 23.60 -45.43
C VAL A 481 -13.74 23.43 -45.07
N THR A 482 -12.86 23.93 -45.92
CA THR A 482 -11.39 23.83 -45.72
C THR A 482 -10.84 24.84 -44.71
N ALA A 483 -11.66 25.78 -44.24
CA ALA A 483 -11.25 26.82 -43.30
C ALA A 483 -11.19 26.27 -41.86
N VAL A 484 -9.98 26.13 -41.33
CA VAL A 484 -9.73 25.76 -39.93
C VAL A 484 -9.39 27.02 -39.12
N PRO A 485 -10.07 27.27 -37.98
CA PRO A 485 -9.67 28.35 -37.08
C PRO A 485 -8.27 28.11 -36.49
N GLU A 486 -7.36 29.06 -36.71
CA GLU A 486 -5.98 29.05 -36.24
C GLU A 486 -5.75 30.18 -35.21
N ASP A 487 -4.61 30.16 -34.51
CA ASP A 487 -4.29 31.14 -33.46
C ASP A 487 -5.44 31.36 -32.45
N VAL A 488 -6.06 30.27 -32.00
CA VAL A 488 -7.09 30.36 -30.95
C VAL A 488 -6.40 30.83 -29.66
N GLU A 489 -6.92 31.86 -29.04
CA GLU A 489 -6.37 32.47 -27.83
C GLU A 489 -7.49 32.74 -26.82
N VAL A 490 -7.20 32.51 -25.53
CA VAL A 490 -8.11 32.84 -24.43
C VAL A 490 -7.55 34.03 -23.67
N THR A 491 -8.38 35.05 -23.48
CA THR A 491 -8.04 36.37 -22.95
C THR A 491 -9.10 36.82 -21.94
N ASP A 492 -8.80 37.86 -21.14
CA ASP A 492 -9.74 38.40 -20.13
C ASP A 492 -10.26 37.34 -19.13
N VAL A 493 -9.39 36.39 -18.73
CA VAL A 493 -9.73 35.27 -17.84
C VAL A 493 -10.00 35.78 -16.43
N LYS A 494 -11.24 35.61 -15.95
CA LYS A 494 -11.68 35.91 -14.58
C LYS A 494 -12.16 34.64 -13.90
N ALA A 495 -12.71 34.78 -12.69
CA ALA A 495 -13.19 33.62 -11.92
C ALA A 495 -14.39 32.91 -12.56
N ARG A 496 -15.23 33.60 -13.34
CA ARG A 496 -16.44 33.01 -13.94
C ARG A 496 -16.66 33.35 -15.41
N GLU A 497 -15.66 33.91 -16.07
CA GLU A 497 -15.74 34.28 -17.48
C GLU A 497 -14.36 34.31 -18.13
N PHE A 498 -14.30 34.05 -19.43
CA PHE A 498 -13.14 34.34 -20.29
C PHE A 498 -13.61 34.65 -21.72
N THR A 499 -12.73 35.26 -22.51
CA THR A 499 -13.00 35.60 -23.92
C THR A 499 -12.11 34.77 -24.84
N VAL A 500 -12.71 34.09 -25.81
CA VAL A 500 -12.02 33.29 -26.82
C VAL A 500 -11.92 34.11 -28.11
N ARG A 501 -10.74 34.17 -28.71
CA ARG A 501 -10.44 34.88 -29.97
C ARG A 501 -9.69 33.93 -30.91
N TRP A 502 -9.89 34.05 -32.22
CA TRP A 502 -9.19 33.20 -33.20
C TRP A 502 -8.98 33.94 -34.53
N ARG A 503 -8.07 33.41 -35.34
CA ARG A 503 -7.89 33.80 -36.74
C ARG A 503 -8.43 32.71 -37.66
N CYS A 504 -8.76 33.12 -38.88
CA CYS A 504 -9.23 32.22 -39.92
C CYS A 504 -8.84 32.87 -41.25
N GLU A 505 -7.95 32.23 -42.01
CA GLU A 505 -7.60 32.66 -43.36
C GLU A 505 -8.80 32.43 -44.28
N GLU A 506 -9.34 33.53 -44.81
CA GLU A 506 -10.42 33.46 -45.79
C GLU A 506 -9.81 33.00 -47.12
N SER A 507 -10.14 31.78 -47.55
CA SER A 507 -9.76 31.33 -48.89
C SER A 507 -10.49 32.20 -49.92
N GLU A 508 -9.73 32.70 -50.90
CA GLU A 508 -10.23 33.53 -52.00
C GLU A 508 -11.21 32.73 -52.87
N LEU A 509 -12.48 32.63 -52.45
CA LEU A 509 -13.70 32.33 -53.21
C LEU A 509 -14.84 31.92 -52.24
N SER A 510 -15.57 32.88 -51.66
CA SER A 510 -17.04 32.76 -51.47
C SER A 510 -17.66 33.97 -50.78
N LEU A 511 -18.72 34.48 -51.38
CA LEU A 511 -19.65 35.49 -50.87
C LEU A 511 -20.54 34.96 -49.71
N GLU A 512 -20.10 33.94 -48.96
CA GLU A 512 -20.93 33.24 -47.96
C GLU A 512 -20.50 33.58 -46.51
N THR A 513 -21.50 33.78 -45.64
CA THR A 513 -21.27 34.19 -44.26
C THR A 513 -20.91 32.99 -43.38
N TYR A 514 -19.64 32.87 -42.99
CA TYR A 514 -19.21 31.90 -42.00
C TYR A 514 -19.82 32.18 -40.63
N THR A 515 -20.13 31.10 -39.92
CA THR A 515 -20.40 31.12 -38.48
C THR A 515 -19.41 30.20 -37.79
N TYR A 516 -19.10 30.48 -36.54
CA TYR A 516 -18.16 29.69 -35.75
C TYR A 516 -18.87 29.06 -34.57
N MET A 517 -18.59 27.80 -34.32
CA MET A 517 -19.07 27.08 -33.14
C MET A 517 -17.91 26.92 -32.17
N VAL A 518 -18.08 27.47 -30.97
CA VAL A 518 -17.09 27.43 -29.89
C VAL A 518 -17.59 26.47 -28.84
N CYS A 519 -16.93 25.32 -28.70
CA CYS A 519 -17.27 24.30 -27.74
C CYS A 519 -16.32 24.37 -26.54
N THR A 520 -16.91 24.38 -25.34
CA THR A 520 -16.19 24.42 -24.07
C THR A 520 -16.55 23.21 -23.24
N ARG A 521 -15.55 22.54 -22.67
CA ARG A 521 -15.74 21.33 -21.86
C ARG A 521 -15.02 21.45 -20.53
N LYS A 522 -15.77 21.32 -19.44
CA LYS A 522 -15.22 21.16 -18.09
C LYS A 522 -14.67 19.74 -17.94
N VAL A 523 -13.55 19.56 -17.24
CA VAL A 523 -12.87 18.25 -17.05
C VAL A 523 -13.83 17.14 -16.57
N ASP A 524 -14.81 17.49 -15.73
CA ASP A 524 -15.82 16.57 -15.19
C ASP A 524 -17.26 16.85 -15.70
N GLY A 525 -17.41 17.63 -16.77
CA GLY A 525 -18.70 18.13 -17.25
C GLY A 525 -19.02 17.80 -18.71
N ASN A 526 -20.26 18.08 -19.08
CA ASN A 526 -20.72 18.02 -20.46
C ASN A 526 -20.11 19.15 -21.29
N GLU A 527 -20.02 18.92 -22.60
CA GLU A 527 -19.57 19.93 -23.56
C GLU A 527 -20.72 20.92 -23.84
N GLU A 528 -20.43 22.20 -23.72
CA GLU A 528 -21.34 23.29 -24.05
C GLU A 528 -20.80 24.06 -25.26
N CYS A 529 -21.59 24.14 -26.33
CA CYS A 529 -21.21 24.82 -27.57
C CYS A 529 -22.05 26.08 -27.78
N MET A 530 -21.40 27.17 -28.19
CA MET A 530 -22.02 28.45 -28.51
C MET A 530 -21.69 28.87 -29.94
N GLU A 531 -22.66 29.43 -30.66
CA GLU A 531 -22.44 29.98 -32.00
C GLU A 531 -22.06 31.46 -31.96
N SER A 532 -21.08 31.83 -32.78
CA SER A 532 -20.60 33.21 -32.96
C SER A 532 -20.53 33.57 -34.44
N ARG A 533 -21.00 34.77 -34.79
CA ARG A 533 -20.79 35.37 -36.13
C ARG A 533 -19.52 36.23 -36.20
N SER A 534 -18.79 36.33 -35.09
CA SER A 534 -17.57 37.12 -34.97
C SER A 534 -16.39 36.22 -34.59
N LYS A 535 -15.17 36.59 -34.95
CA LYS A 535 -13.93 35.87 -34.63
C LYS A 535 -13.52 35.97 -33.13
N SER A 536 -14.48 36.29 -32.26
CA SER A 536 -14.34 36.33 -30.80
C SER A 536 -15.69 36.10 -30.11
N ILE A 537 -15.70 35.38 -28.97
CA ILE A 537 -16.87 35.20 -28.12
C ILE A 537 -16.50 35.27 -26.63
N ARG A 538 -17.39 35.82 -25.79
CA ARG A 538 -17.26 35.79 -24.33
C ARG A 538 -18.05 34.61 -23.79
N ILE A 539 -17.39 33.77 -22.98
CA ILE A 539 -18.00 32.64 -22.28
C ILE A 539 -18.18 33.05 -20.82
N ASP A 540 -19.42 32.97 -20.31
CA ASP A 540 -19.79 33.33 -18.94
C ASP A 540 -20.30 32.12 -18.14
N LYS A 541 -20.71 32.34 -16.88
CA LYS A 541 -21.23 31.32 -15.95
C LYS A 541 -20.28 30.15 -15.66
N LEU A 542 -18.98 30.38 -15.79
CA LEU A 542 -17.97 29.36 -15.52
C LEU A 542 -17.75 29.14 -14.02
N SER A 543 -17.22 27.97 -13.67
CA SER A 543 -16.79 27.64 -12.31
C SER A 543 -15.42 28.29 -12.02
N PRO A 544 -15.19 28.86 -10.82
CA PRO A 544 -13.87 29.37 -10.40
C PRO A 544 -12.82 28.26 -10.28
N SER A 545 -11.54 28.61 -10.42
CA SER A 545 -10.40 27.68 -10.31
C SER A 545 -10.55 26.39 -11.13
N THR A 546 -11.33 26.41 -12.20
CA THR A 546 -11.73 25.23 -12.97
C THR A 546 -11.09 25.26 -14.34
N GLU A 547 -10.61 24.11 -14.78
CA GLU A 547 -9.98 23.92 -16.08
C GLU A 547 -11.03 23.56 -17.15
N TYR A 548 -10.93 24.24 -18.29
CA TYR A 548 -11.81 24.10 -19.44
C TYR A 548 -10.98 23.83 -20.70
N GLU A 549 -11.42 22.86 -21.51
CA GLU A 549 -10.95 22.67 -22.89
C GLU A 549 -11.83 23.51 -23.83
N VAL A 550 -11.22 24.26 -24.74
CA VAL A 550 -11.89 25.10 -25.73
C VAL A 550 -11.48 24.67 -27.14
N ARG A 551 -12.46 24.47 -28.01
CA ARG A 551 -12.27 24.16 -29.44
C ARG A 551 -13.19 25.02 -30.31
N VAL A 552 -12.72 25.45 -31.46
CA VAL A 552 -13.48 26.30 -32.40
C VAL A 552 -13.57 25.63 -33.76
N GLN A 553 -14.74 25.64 -34.38
CA GLN A 553 -14.97 25.06 -35.71
C GLN A 553 -15.74 26.03 -36.60
N ALA A 554 -15.34 26.14 -37.88
CA ALA A 554 -16.06 26.95 -38.86
C ALA A 554 -17.25 26.17 -39.45
N ARG A 555 -18.36 26.86 -39.70
CA ARG A 555 -19.59 26.30 -40.28
C ARG A 555 -20.17 27.25 -41.33
N ILE A 556 -20.77 26.68 -42.36
CA ILE A 556 -21.58 27.41 -43.36
C ILE A 556 -23.04 26.99 -43.17
N PRO A 557 -23.85 27.78 -42.43
CA PRO A 557 -25.23 27.39 -42.10
C PRO A 557 -26.10 27.08 -43.32
N ALA A 558 -25.89 27.81 -44.43
CA ALA A 558 -26.65 27.64 -45.66
C ALA A 558 -26.44 26.27 -46.35
N ARG A 559 -25.30 25.60 -46.11
CA ARG A 559 -24.95 24.31 -46.71
C ARG A 559 -24.90 23.16 -45.70
N MET A 560 -25.24 23.41 -44.44
CA MET A 560 -25.01 22.49 -43.31
C MET A 560 -23.58 21.92 -43.27
N ALA A 561 -22.62 22.65 -43.84
CA ALA A 561 -21.25 22.19 -43.99
C ALA A 561 -20.43 22.62 -42.77
N VAL A 562 -19.57 21.72 -42.29
CA VAL A 562 -18.81 21.87 -41.05
C VAL A 562 -17.34 21.58 -41.34
N GLY A 563 -16.44 22.49 -40.94
CA GLY A 563 -14.99 22.34 -41.12
C GLY A 563 -14.34 21.51 -40.03
N GLU A 564 -13.02 21.42 -39.97
CA GLU A 564 -12.33 20.78 -38.83
C GLU A 564 -12.31 21.68 -37.58
N PHE A 565 -12.21 21.05 -36.40
CA PHE A 565 -11.98 21.77 -35.15
C PHE A 565 -10.54 22.27 -35.07
N SER A 566 -10.36 23.43 -34.45
CA SER A 566 -9.05 23.92 -34.02
C SER A 566 -8.37 22.95 -33.05
N LYS A 567 -7.05 23.08 -32.89
CA LYS A 567 -6.34 22.41 -31.79
C LYS A 567 -6.98 22.80 -30.43
N PRO A 568 -7.14 21.85 -29.50
CA PRO A 568 -7.74 22.13 -28.20
C PRO A 568 -6.83 23.02 -27.37
N ILE A 569 -7.43 23.96 -26.64
CA ILE A 569 -6.74 24.84 -25.69
C ILE A 569 -7.31 24.63 -24.31
N HIS A 570 -6.43 24.39 -23.34
CA HIS A 570 -6.79 24.28 -21.94
C HIS A 570 -6.57 25.60 -21.22
N ILE A 571 -7.61 26.09 -20.55
CA ILE A 571 -7.56 27.31 -19.76
C ILE A 571 -8.16 27.08 -18.37
N ARG A 572 -7.53 27.65 -17.34
CA ARG A 572 -8.05 27.63 -15.97
C ARG A 572 -8.60 29.01 -15.59
N THR A 573 -9.84 29.06 -15.11
CA THR A 573 -10.45 30.27 -14.56
C THR A 573 -9.73 30.71 -13.28
N GLN A 574 -9.76 32.01 -12.98
CA GLN A 574 -9.10 32.54 -11.78
C GLN A 574 -9.78 32.06 -10.49
N ALA A 575 -9.06 32.08 -9.37
CA ALA A 575 -9.66 31.85 -8.07
C ALA A 575 -10.60 32.99 -7.70
N GLU A 576 -11.75 32.67 -7.11
CA GLU A 576 -12.66 33.68 -6.56
C GLU A 576 -11.97 34.28 -5.31
N GLY A 577 -11.65 35.57 -5.34
CA GLY A 577 -11.00 36.24 -4.20
C GLY A 577 -11.88 36.20 -2.94
N THR A 578 -11.24 36.25 -1.76
CA THR A 578 -11.93 36.28 -0.46
C THR A 578 -12.98 37.38 -0.43
N LYS A 579 -14.26 37.00 -0.45
CA LYS A 579 -15.37 37.92 -0.22
C LYS A 579 -15.34 38.37 1.24
N ARG A 580 -15.34 39.69 1.45
CA ARG A 580 -15.64 40.29 2.75
C ARG A 580 -17.08 39.90 3.11
N PHE A 581 -17.30 39.28 4.27
CA PHE A 581 -18.66 39.05 4.75
C PHE A 581 -19.26 40.38 5.17
N GLU A 582 -20.31 40.80 4.48
CA GLU A 582 -21.14 41.94 4.90
C GLU A 582 -22.30 41.42 5.77
N ASN A 583 -22.66 42.16 6.82
CA ASN A 583 -23.79 41.89 7.73
C ASN A 583 -23.63 40.69 8.68
N LEU A 584 -22.58 40.67 9.51
CA LEU A 584 -22.58 39.86 10.75
C LEU A 584 -23.57 40.47 11.76
N SER A 585 -24.49 39.65 12.28
CA SER A 585 -25.42 40.03 13.34
C SER A 585 -25.22 39.14 14.57
N TYR A 586 -25.33 39.77 15.74
CA TYR A 586 -25.07 39.14 17.04
C TYR A 586 -26.32 39.28 17.91
N THR A 587 -26.81 38.16 18.44
CA THR A 587 -27.97 38.14 19.34
C THR A 587 -27.65 37.32 20.59
N MET A 588 -27.78 37.94 21.76
CA MET A 588 -27.62 37.25 23.05
C MET A 588 -28.75 36.24 23.21
N VAL A 589 -28.39 34.95 23.39
CA VAL A 589 -29.36 33.89 23.66
C VAL A 589 -29.62 33.79 25.17
N ASN A 590 -28.55 33.88 25.97
CA ASN A 590 -28.60 34.00 27.43
C ASN A 590 -27.27 34.61 27.95
N THR A 591 -27.04 34.58 29.26
CA THR A 591 -25.86 35.17 29.91
C THR A 591 -24.52 34.52 29.57
N SER A 592 -24.51 33.36 28.89
CA SER A 592 -23.30 32.63 28.50
C SER A 592 -23.36 32.08 27.07
N ALA A 593 -24.25 32.61 26.24
CA ALA A 593 -24.44 32.14 24.86
C ALA A 593 -24.78 33.27 23.89
N LEU A 594 -24.06 33.29 22.76
CA LEU A 594 -24.17 34.28 21.71
C LEU A 594 -24.52 33.60 20.39
N ARG A 595 -25.61 34.03 19.75
CA ARG A 595 -25.95 33.63 18.38
C ARG A 595 -25.31 34.59 17.40
N VAL A 596 -24.58 34.04 16.42
CA VAL A 596 -23.92 34.77 15.34
C VAL A 596 -24.58 34.36 14.03
N SER A 597 -24.97 35.32 13.21
CA SER A 597 -25.63 35.10 11.91
C SER A 597 -25.06 36.00 10.82
N TRP A 598 -25.05 35.54 9.57
CA TRP A 598 -24.52 36.27 8.42
C TRP A 598 -25.34 36.01 7.15
N ASN A 599 -25.19 36.89 6.15
CA ASN A 599 -25.89 36.78 4.87
C ASN A 599 -24.93 36.38 3.74
N SER A 600 -24.69 35.08 3.51
CA SER A 600 -24.15 34.53 2.24
C SER A 600 -24.16 32.98 2.20
N LEU A 601 -23.86 32.40 1.03
CA LEU A 601 -23.45 31.00 0.74
C LEU A 601 -21.90 30.98 0.57
N PRO A 602 -21.15 29.95 1.03
CA PRO A 602 -21.28 28.53 0.63
C PRO A 602 -21.34 27.50 1.79
N ASP A 603 -21.37 26.21 1.44
CA ASP A 603 -21.92 25.08 2.24
C ASP A 603 -21.24 24.69 3.57
N LYS A 604 -20.10 25.30 3.98
CA LYS A 604 -19.47 25.11 5.31
C LYS A 604 -18.70 26.33 5.79
N TYR A 605 -18.82 26.64 7.09
CA TYR A 605 -18.16 27.75 7.76
C TYR A 605 -17.42 27.30 9.01
N THR A 606 -16.32 27.97 9.33
CA THR A 606 -15.62 27.84 10.61
C THR A 606 -15.70 29.19 11.34
N ILE A 607 -16.14 29.18 12.60
CA ILE A 607 -16.25 30.38 13.43
C ILE A 607 -15.20 30.30 14.52
N HIS A 608 -14.23 31.20 14.48
CA HIS A 608 -13.22 31.38 15.53
C HIS A 608 -13.68 32.44 16.53
N TYR A 609 -13.50 32.22 17.83
CA TYR A 609 -13.84 33.22 18.84
C TYR A 609 -12.84 33.23 20.00
N SER A 610 -12.56 34.41 20.56
CA SER A 610 -11.63 34.58 21.68
C SER A 610 -11.91 35.87 22.43
N ASN A 611 -11.66 35.90 23.74
CA ASN A 611 -11.64 37.13 24.54
C ASN A 611 -10.24 37.81 24.54
N GLU A 612 -9.24 37.21 23.89
CA GLU A 612 -7.86 37.69 23.79
C GLU A 612 -7.43 37.88 22.33
N LEU A 613 -7.36 39.13 21.87
CA LEU A 613 -6.98 39.47 20.49
C LEU A 613 -5.50 39.19 20.18
N THR A 614 -4.66 39.07 21.19
CA THR A 614 -3.20 38.88 21.05
C THR A 614 -2.81 37.45 20.67
N LEU A 615 -3.72 36.48 20.82
CA LEU A 615 -3.49 35.11 20.40
C LEU A 615 -3.61 35.00 18.87
N PRO A 616 -2.71 34.26 18.20
CA PRO A 616 -2.86 34.00 16.77
C PRO A 616 -4.14 33.18 16.52
N ILE A 617 -4.83 33.44 15.39
CA ILE A 617 -6.18 32.93 15.07
C ILE A 617 -6.26 31.38 15.11
N ASN A 618 -5.15 30.69 14.83
CA ASN A 618 -5.05 29.22 14.92
C ASN A 618 -5.10 28.68 16.36
N GLN A 619 -5.00 29.54 17.37
CA GLN A 619 -5.15 29.21 18.79
C GLN A 619 -6.53 29.60 19.34
N TRP A 620 -7.39 30.23 18.53
CA TRP A 620 -8.75 30.57 18.94
C TRP A 620 -9.65 29.33 18.84
N PRO A 621 -10.51 29.06 19.84
CA PRO A 621 -11.59 28.09 19.74
C PRO A 621 -12.38 28.25 18.43
N SER A 622 -12.64 27.14 17.73
CA SER A 622 -13.34 27.14 16.45
C SER A 622 -14.54 26.20 16.43
N VAL A 623 -15.60 26.60 15.73
CA VAL A 623 -16.82 25.79 15.50
C VAL A 623 -17.11 25.72 14.02
N ASP A 624 -17.21 24.50 13.48
CA ASP A 624 -17.63 24.28 12.11
C ASP A 624 -19.16 24.15 12.03
N THR A 625 -19.78 24.83 11.06
CA THR A 625 -21.23 24.79 10.84
C THR A 625 -21.58 24.73 9.36
N VAL A 626 -22.71 24.09 9.07
CA VAL A 626 -23.38 24.06 7.76
C VAL A 626 -24.61 24.96 7.89
N GLY A 627 -24.60 26.11 7.21
CA GLY A 627 -25.66 27.11 7.30
C GLY A 627 -25.17 28.46 7.82
N ASN A 628 -26.07 29.44 7.83
CA ASN A 628 -25.75 30.86 7.98
C ASN A 628 -25.90 31.40 9.43
N THR A 629 -26.06 30.50 10.41
CA THR A 629 -26.19 30.84 11.82
C THR A 629 -25.48 29.83 12.71
N VAL A 630 -24.89 30.27 13.83
CA VAL A 630 -24.29 29.41 14.86
C VAL A 630 -24.59 29.98 16.25
N VAL A 631 -24.73 29.11 17.26
CA VAL A 631 -24.84 29.51 18.67
C VAL A 631 -23.58 29.07 19.40
N LEU A 632 -22.81 30.05 19.87
CA LEU A 632 -21.64 29.84 20.71
C LEU A 632 -22.11 29.76 22.18
N THR A 633 -21.63 28.77 22.94
CA THR A 633 -22.06 28.52 24.33
C THR A 633 -20.84 28.42 25.25
N GLY A 634 -21.02 28.67 26.55
CA GLY A 634 -19.91 28.67 27.53
C GLY A 634 -19.03 29.92 27.45
N LEU A 635 -19.57 31.02 26.93
CA LEU A 635 -18.85 32.28 26.76
C LEU A 635 -18.86 33.12 28.03
N ASP A 636 -17.73 33.76 28.35
CA ASP A 636 -17.65 34.84 29.32
C ASP A 636 -17.97 36.17 28.62
N LEU A 637 -19.25 36.53 28.59
CA LEU A 637 -19.76 37.74 27.95
C LEU A 637 -19.60 39.00 28.82
N THR A 638 -18.92 38.88 29.97
CA THR A 638 -18.53 40.05 30.79
C THR A 638 -17.29 40.75 30.24
N LYS A 639 -16.58 40.12 29.30
CA LYS A 639 -15.39 40.63 28.60
C LYS A 639 -15.66 40.79 27.11
N GLU A 640 -14.88 41.66 26.44
CA GLU A 640 -14.94 41.77 24.98
C GLU A 640 -14.67 40.40 24.33
N LEU A 641 -15.51 40.03 23.37
CA LEU A 641 -15.42 38.78 22.63
C LEU A 641 -15.20 39.10 21.15
N TYR A 642 -14.08 38.64 20.60
CA TYR A 642 -13.74 38.73 19.19
C TYR A 642 -14.27 37.49 18.47
N VAL A 643 -14.94 37.68 17.34
CA VAL A 643 -15.51 36.60 16.53
C VAL A 643 -15.09 36.79 15.07
N MET A 644 -14.58 35.72 14.46
CA MET A 644 -14.16 35.68 13.06
C MET A 644 -14.85 34.51 12.35
N VAL A 645 -15.53 34.79 11.25
CA VAL A 645 -16.19 33.76 10.43
C VAL A 645 -15.37 33.55 9.16
N THR A 646 -14.96 32.31 8.90
CA THR A 646 -14.22 31.88 7.69
C THR A 646 -15.08 30.87 6.92
N GLY A 647 -15.22 31.06 5.61
CA GLY A 647 -15.86 30.07 4.72
C GLY A 647 -14.80 29.20 4.06
N TYR A 648 -15.06 27.90 3.88
CA TYR A 648 -14.12 27.01 3.18
C TYR A 648 -14.83 25.95 2.31
N GLU A 649 -14.20 25.59 1.20
CA GLU A 649 -14.37 24.29 0.51
C GLU A 649 -13.02 23.56 0.57
N PRO A 650 -12.99 22.22 0.74
CA PRO A 650 -11.76 21.50 0.97
C PRO A 650 -10.97 21.44 -0.33
N LEU A 651 -9.82 22.12 -0.40
CA LEU A 651 -8.69 21.70 -1.23
C LEU A 651 -7.46 22.56 -0.92
N GLY A 652 -6.33 21.87 -0.78
CA GLY A 652 -5.07 22.35 -1.31
C GLY A 652 -4.35 23.40 -0.48
N HIS A 653 -3.21 23.01 0.07
CA HIS A 653 -2.22 23.90 0.62
C HIS A 653 -2.01 25.16 -0.22
N SER A 654 -2.00 26.28 0.50
CA SER A 654 -1.73 27.64 0.04
C SER A 654 -0.56 27.73 -0.94
N GLN A 655 -0.83 28.13 -2.19
CA GLN A 655 0.17 28.82 -2.99
C GLN A 655 0.16 30.30 -2.60
N ILE A 656 1.31 30.76 -2.12
CA ILE A 656 1.64 32.16 -1.84
C ILE A 656 1.37 32.98 -3.10
N LEU A 657 0.57 34.03 -2.98
CA LEU A 657 0.31 35.02 -4.02
C LEU A 657 1.63 35.55 -4.59
N ASN A 658 1.89 35.30 -5.88
CA ASN A 658 2.86 36.06 -6.65
C ASN A 658 2.16 37.33 -7.12
N ILE A 659 2.51 38.50 -6.56
CA ILE A 659 1.94 39.81 -6.92
C ILE A 659 2.89 40.51 -7.92
N PRO A 660 2.43 41.19 -8.98
CA PRO A 660 3.25 41.61 -10.13
C PRO A 660 4.20 42.81 -9.90
N GLU A 661 4.57 43.14 -8.65
CA GLU A 661 5.20 44.43 -8.31
C GLU A 661 6.68 44.34 -7.90
N LEU A 662 7.22 43.13 -7.74
CA LEU A 662 8.64 42.85 -7.46
C LEU A 662 9.32 42.25 -8.70
N GLN A 663 10.44 42.83 -9.12
CA GLN A 663 11.28 42.29 -10.20
C GLN A 663 12.63 41.87 -9.63
N TYR A 664 13.24 40.83 -10.19
CA TYR A 664 14.58 40.41 -9.82
C TYR A 664 15.38 39.91 -11.02
N TRP A 665 16.70 39.96 -10.91
CA TRP A 665 17.62 39.33 -11.87
C TRP A 665 18.91 38.91 -11.20
N PHE A 666 19.56 37.88 -11.75
CA PHE A 666 20.83 37.37 -11.23
C PHE A 666 22.00 38.25 -11.67
N THR A 667 22.89 38.59 -10.73
CA THR A 667 24.18 39.23 -10.99
C THR A 667 25.31 38.20 -10.80
N PRO A 668 26.54 38.45 -11.26
CA PRO A 668 27.66 37.54 -11.02
C PRO A 668 27.89 37.22 -9.52
N THR A 669 27.50 38.14 -8.64
CA THR A 669 27.75 38.10 -7.18
C THR A 669 26.51 37.82 -6.33
N GLY A 670 25.34 37.57 -6.94
CA GLY A 670 24.10 37.27 -6.21
C GLY A 670 22.83 37.66 -6.98
N VAL A 671 21.87 38.28 -6.31
CA VAL A 671 20.57 38.64 -6.89
C VAL A 671 20.24 40.11 -6.62
N GLN A 672 19.85 40.82 -7.66
CA GLN A 672 19.32 42.18 -7.57
C GLN A 672 17.79 42.11 -7.51
N VAL A 673 17.19 42.79 -6.53
CA VAL A 673 15.73 42.84 -6.34
C VAL A 673 15.27 44.31 -6.39
N THR A 674 14.21 44.59 -7.15
CA THR A 674 13.63 45.93 -7.33
C THR A 674 12.11 45.93 -7.12
N TRP A 675 11.57 47.05 -6.65
CA TRP A 675 10.14 47.25 -6.40
C TRP A 675 9.69 48.66 -6.80
N ARG A 676 8.38 48.85 -6.99
CA ARG A 676 7.80 50.18 -7.24
C ARG A 676 7.41 50.89 -5.94
N GLY A 677 7.77 52.18 -5.83
CA GLY A 677 7.46 53.06 -4.70
C GLY A 677 8.70 53.71 -4.08
N GLN A 678 8.56 54.93 -3.54
CA GLN A 678 9.64 55.65 -2.84
C GLN A 678 9.44 55.63 -1.32
N GLY A 679 10.54 55.54 -0.58
CA GLY A 679 10.58 55.54 0.89
C GLY A 679 11.41 54.39 1.46
N PRO A 680 11.86 54.48 2.73
CA PRO A 680 12.63 53.42 3.37
C PRO A 680 11.83 52.13 3.44
N ARG A 681 12.49 51.01 3.19
CA ARG A 681 11.96 49.64 3.25
C ARG A 681 12.91 48.75 4.06
N ILE A 682 12.37 47.71 4.66
CA ILE A 682 13.13 46.66 5.31
C ILE A 682 13.03 45.41 4.43
N VAL A 683 14.15 44.93 3.91
CA VAL A 683 14.22 43.69 3.12
C VAL A 683 14.70 42.56 4.01
N ARG A 684 13.92 41.49 4.15
CA ARG A 684 14.30 40.25 4.84
C ARG A 684 14.52 39.13 3.85
N TYR A 685 15.54 38.30 4.03
CA TYR A 685 15.75 37.14 3.17
C TYR A 685 16.31 35.90 3.90
N SER A 686 16.00 34.71 3.37
CA SER A 686 16.54 33.42 3.83
C SER A 686 16.49 32.38 2.71
N GLN A 687 17.40 31.40 2.72
CA GLN A 687 17.35 30.21 1.86
C GLN A 687 16.70 29.00 2.56
N ASN A 688 16.26 29.17 3.82
CA ASN A 688 15.59 28.16 4.62
C ASN A 688 14.22 28.67 5.10
N LEU A 689 13.15 28.25 4.41
CA LEU A 689 11.77 28.68 4.70
C LEU A 689 11.24 28.18 6.06
N THR A 690 11.89 27.18 6.67
CA THR A 690 11.45 26.63 7.96
C THR A 690 11.90 27.47 9.16
N GLN A 691 12.75 28.46 8.93
CA GLN A 691 13.32 29.32 9.96
C GLN A 691 12.37 30.49 10.31
N SER A 692 12.22 30.82 11.59
CA SER A 692 11.34 31.92 12.03
C SER A 692 11.77 33.26 11.42
N LEU A 693 10.78 34.12 11.09
CA LEU A 693 10.98 35.43 10.45
C LEU A 693 11.94 36.39 11.17
N ASP A 694 12.17 36.18 12.47
CA ASP A 694 13.09 36.97 13.30
C ASP A 694 14.57 36.57 13.11
N LEU A 695 14.82 35.40 12.53
CA LEU A 695 16.15 34.88 12.22
C LEU A 695 16.56 35.12 10.76
N TRP A 696 15.70 35.76 9.96
CA TRP A 696 16.01 36.09 8.57
C TRP A 696 16.96 37.28 8.49
N HIS A 697 17.87 37.26 7.52
CA HIS A 697 18.79 38.37 7.29
C HIS A 697 18.00 39.62 6.91
N THR A 698 18.27 40.73 7.60
CA THR A 698 17.52 41.98 7.46
C THR A 698 18.41 43.09 6.93
N ILE A 699 17.97 43.77 5.88
CA ILE A 699 18.64 44.91 5.23
C ILE A 699 17.68 46.10 5.23
N ASN A 700 18.12 47.23 5.78
CA ASN A 700 17.37 48.49 5.69
C ASN A 700 17.78 49.22 4.40
N VAL A 701 16.81 49.52 3.54
CA VAL A 701 17.04 50.05 2.19
C VAL A 701 16.26 51.35 2.02
N THR A 702 16.94 52.44 1.68
CA THR A 702 16.32 53.75 1.41
C THR A 702 15.98 53.96 -0.07
N THR A 703 16.52 53.11 -0.95
CA THR A 703 16.30 53.06 -2.39
C THR A 703 15.19 52.08 -2.76
N ASN A 704 14.77 52.07 -4.03
CA ASN A 704 13.78 51.14 -4.59
C ASN A 704 14.39 49.80 -5.09
N SER A 705 15.61 49.49 -4.66
CA SER A 705 16.34 48.29 -5.05
C SER A 705 17.38 47.87 -4.00
N VAL A 706 17.68 46.57 -3.95
CA VAL A 706 18.72 45.99 -3.09
C VAL A 706 19.48 44.88 -3.82
N HIS A 707 20.80 44.79 -3.59
CA HIS A 707 21.61 43.64 -3.99
C HIS A 707 21.77 42.70 -2.80
N ILE A 708 21.43 41.42 -2.97
CA ILE A 708 21.67 40.36 -1.99
C ILE A 708 22.83 39.49 -2.48
N SER A 709 23.90 39.36 -1.70
CA SER A 709 25.10 38.57 -2.01
C SER A 709 25.29 37.43 -1.00
N GLY A 710 26.14 36.45 -1.35
CA GLY A 710 26.46 35.31 -0.46
C GLY A 710 25.38 34.22 -0.41
N LEU A 711 24.59 34.07 -1.48
CA LEU A 711 23.55 33.04 -1.60
C LEU A 711 24.11 31.76 -2.23
N GLU A 712 23.69 30.60 -1.74
CA GLU A 712 23.97 29.31 -2.38
C GLU A 712 23.19 29.19 -3.71
N PRO A 713 23.85 28.90 -4.85
CA PRO A 713 23.23 28.97 -6.18
C PRO A 713 22.13 27.93 -6.43
N ASP A 714 22.15 26.81 -5.69
CA ASP A 714 21.24 25.67 -5.87
C ASP A 714 19.99 25.75 -4.97
N LEU A 715 19.90 26.75 -4.10
CA LEU A 715 18.80 26.92 -3.16
C LEU A 715 17.88 28.09 -3.52
N THR A 716 16.58 27.88 -3.36
CA THR A 716 15.57 28.94 -3.53
C THR A 716 15.78 29.99 -2.45
N THR A 717 15.90 31.25 -2.84
CA THR A 717 16.01 32.38 -1.90
C THR A 717 14.65 33.06 -1.74
N TYR A 718 14.20 33.19 -0.50
CA TYR A 718 12.95 33.84 -0.16
C TYR A 718 13.24 35.28 0.26
N VAL A 719 12.58 36.25 -0.36
CA VAL A 719 12.81 37.67 -0.10
C VAL A 719 11.48 38.35 0.22
N MET A 720 11.44 39.08 1.34
CA MET A 720 10.30 39.87 1.81
C MET A 720 10.69 41.34 1.89
N VAL A 721 9.91 42.23 1.25
CA VAL A 721 10.09 43.69 1.33
C VAL A 721 8.96 44.28 2.17
N VAL A 722 9.33 44.93 3.27
CA VAL A 722 8.42 45.48 4.29
C VAL A 722 8.48 47.00 4.26
N ALA A 723 7.30 47.62 4.27
CA ALA A 723 7.14 49.06 4.37
C ALA A 723 6.93 49.49 5.84
N PRO A 724 7.65 50.50 6.35
CA PRO A 724 7.45 50.98 7.71
C PRO A 724 6.14 51.77 7.81
N GLY A 725 5.16 51.25 8.55
CA GLY A 725 3.91 51.94 8.89
C GLY A 725 2.76 50.99 9.24
N PRO A 726 1.75 51.46 10.02
CA PRO A 726 0.68 50.63 10.58
C PRO A 726 -0.37 50.11 9.57
N SER A 727 -0.23 50.42 8.27
CA SER A 727 -1.21 50.06 7.23
C SER A 727 -0.59 49.59 5.91
N ALA A 728 0.62 49.02 5.93
CA ALA A 728 1.35 48.70 4.70
C ALA A 728 1.41 47.20 4.38
N ARG A 729 1.21 46.85 3.10
CA ARG A 729 1.28 45.47 2.57
C ARG A 729 2.75 45.00 2.51
N ASN A 730 3.02 43.83 3.09
CA ASN A 730 4.29 43.13 2.89
C ASN A 730 4.27 42.43 1.52
N GLN A 731 5.36 42.57 0.76
CA GLN A 731 5.49 41.89 -0.54
C GLN A 731 6.54 40.78 -0.42
N VAL A 732 6.26 39.59 -0.94
CA VAL A 732 7.15 38.41 -0.86
C VAL A 732 7.38 37.87 -2.26
N VAL A 733 8.63 37.52 -2.58
CA VAL A 733 9.00 36.88 -3.85
C VAL A 733 9.88 35.66 -3.58
N ASN A 734 9.64 34.60 -4.35
CA ASN A 734 10.45 33.38 -4.33
C ASN A 734 11.41 33.42 -5.51
N ILE A 735 12.70 33.44 -5.23
CA ILE A 735 13.76 33.47 -6.23
C ILE A 735 14.28 32.05 -6.41
N LEU A 736 13.88 31.41 -7.51
CA LEU A 736 14.25 30.03 -7.83
C LEU A 736 15.77 29.86 -8.00
N PRO A 737 16.32 28.63 -7.86
CA PRO A 737 17.75 28.36 -8.05
C PRO A 737 18.23 28.78 -9.44
N ARG A 738 19.52 29.12 -9.54
CA ARG A 738 20.10 29.59 -10.80
C ARG A 738 20.08 28.45 -11.83
N PRO A 739 19.49 28.63 -13.02
CA PRO A 739 19.47 27.56 -14.03
C PRO A 739 20.90 27.23 -14.51
N PRO A 740 21.23 25.94 -14.72
CA PRO A 740 22.60 25.47 -14.95
C PRO A 740 23.26 25.99 -16.24
N ASP A 741 22.50 26.50 -17.21
CA ASP A 741 22.97 26.84 -18.56
C ASP A 741 23.34 28.32 -18.80
N GLN A 742 23.50 29.15 -17.76
CA GLN A 742 23.85 30.58 -17.92
C GLN A 742 25.28 30.98 -17.50
N SER A 743 26.14 30.02 -17.13
CA SER A 743 27.55 30.29 -16.77
C SER A 743 28.44 30.68 -17.96
N SER A 744 27.96 30.57 -19.20
CA SER A 744 28.71 30.85 -20.44
C SER A 744 28.46 32.23 -21.07
N TYR A 745 27.59 33.08 -20.51
CA TYR A 745 27.20 34.36 -21.13
C TYR A 745 27.47 35.62 -20.29
N TYR A 746 28.51 35.66 -19.45
CA TYR A 746 28.92 36.91 -18.79
C TYR A 746 30.43 37.11 -18.72
N LEU A 747 31.12 36.86 -19.82
CA LEU A 747 32.48 37.35 -20.05
C LEU A 747 32.56 38.05 -21.42
N SER A 748 31.86 39.19 -21.54
CA SER A 748 32.17 40.29 -22.49
C SER A 748 31.00 41.27 -22.68
N ILE A 749 30.50 41.92 -21.61
CA ILE A 749 29.85 43.23 -21.79
C ILE A 749 30.45 44.21 -20.79
N GLY A 750 31.69 44.58 -21.09
CA GLY A 750 32.34 45.77 -20.60
C GLY A 750 33.14 46.33 -21.76
N ILE A 751 32.75 47.51 -22.24
CA ILE A 751 33.37 48.34 -23.28
C ILE A 751 32.82 48.16 -24.71
N GLY A 752 31.96 49.11 -25.12
CA GLY A 752 32.12 49.79 -26.41
C GLY A 752 31.05 49.59 -27.48
N CYS A 753 29.91 50.30 -27.37
CA CYS A 753 28.94 50.54 -28.46
C CYS A 753 29.50 51.23 -29.74
N GLY A 754 30.81 51.41 -29.90
CA GLY A 754 31.42 52.11 -31.04
C GLY A 754 31.85 51.22 -32.21
N VAL A 755 32.13 49.94 -31.99
CA VAL A 755 32.80 49.10 -33.02
C VAL A 755 31.81 48.45 -33.99
N VAL A 756 30.58 48.15 -33.53
CA VAL A 756 29.56 47.48 -34.35
C VAL A 756 29.03 48.39 -35.48
N LEU A 757 28.99 49.71 -35.26
CA LEU A 757 28.58 50.67 -36.30
C LEU A 757 29.60 50.78 -37.46
N ILE A 758 30.90 50.64 -37.15
CA ILE A 758 31.98 50.74 -38.14
C ILE A 758 32.03 49.48 -39.02
N CYS A 759 31.79 48.30 -38.45
CA CYS A 759 31.72 47.04 -39.21
C CYS A 759 30.50 46.97 -40.14
N LEU A 760 29.34 47.52 -39.73
CA LEU A 760 28.15 47.56 -40.58
C LEU A 760 28.27 48.57 -41.74
N LEU A 761 28.94 49.70 -41.53
CA LEU A 761 29.22 50.66 -42.60
C LEU A 761 30.27 50.12 -43.61
N ALA A 762 31.27 49.38 -43.15
CA ALA A 762 32.25 48.72 -44.03
C ALA A 762 31.61 47.60 -44.87
N ALA A 763 30.68 46.82 -44.30
CA ALA A 763 29.95 45.79 -45.03
C ALA A 763 29.01 46.39 -46.10
N ALA A 764 28.34 47.51 -45.79
CA ALA A 764 27.51 48.22 -46.76
C ALA A 764 28.33 48.82 -47.93
N ALA A 765 29.52 49.36 -47.65
CA ALA A 765 30.42 49.89 -48.68
C ALA A 765 30.94 48.79 -49.63
N VAL A 766 31.26 47.60 -49.11
CA VAL A 766 31.70 46.44 -49.92
C VAL A 766 30.57 45.87 -50.78
N CYS A 767 29.33 45.88 -50.30
CA CYS A 767 28.15 45.48 -51.07
C CYS A 767 27.80 46.49 -52.19
N ILE A 768 27.97 47.79 -51.95
CA ILE A 768 27.74 48.83 -52.97
C ILE A 768 28.87 48.82 -54.03
N TRP A 769 30.11 48.52 -53.64
CA TRP A 769 31.24 48.39 -54.57
C TRP A 769 31.11 47.15 -55.47
N ARG A 770 30.61 46.01 -54.95
CA ARG A 770 30.37 44.79 -55.75
C ARG A 770 29.20 44.90 -56.74
N ARG A 771 28.23 45.80 -56.52
CA ARG A 771 27.12 46.04 -57.46
C ARG A 771 27.47 46.97 -58.63
N ARG A 772 28.54 47.79 -58.54
CA ARG A 772 28.93 48.74 -59.60
C ARG A 772 29.93 48.21 -60.64
N LYS A 773 30.45 46.99 -60.51
CA LYS A 773 31.51 46.45 -61.40
C LYS A 773 31.09 45.31 -62.34
N ARG A 774 29.77 45.05 -62.50
CA ARG A 774 29.24 43.99 -63.40
C ARG A 774 28.39 44.51 -64.58
N SER A 775 28.46 45.79 -64.93
CA SER A 775 27.77 46.36 -66.09
C SER A 775 28.70 47.04 -67.11
N HIS A 776 29.83 46.40 -67.44
CA HIS A 776 30.51 46.67 -68.71
C HIS A 776 30.90 45.33 -69.36
N SER A 777 30.17 45.01 -70.44
CA SER A 777 30.62 44.23 -71.61
C SER A 777 31.83 44.93 -72.26
N PRO A 778 32.61 44.36 -73.23
CA PRO A 778 32.13 43.53 -74.35
C PRO A 778 33.09 42.44 -74.89
N VAL A 779 32.58 41.78 -75.95
CA VAL A 779 33.24 40.90 -76.95
C VAL A 779 33.46 39.45 -76.55
#